data_AF-A0A8D8PD12-F1
#
_entry.id   AF-A0A8D8PD12-F1
#
_cell.length_a   1.000
_cell.length_b   1.000
_cell.length_c   1.000
_cell.angle_alpha   90.00
_cell.angle_beta   90.00
_cell.angle_gamma   90.00
#
_symmetry.space_group_name_H-M   'P 1'
#
loop_
_entity.id
_entity.type
_entity.pdbx_description
1 polymer ?
#
loop_
_entity_poly.entity_id
_entity_poly.type
_entity_poly.pdbx_seq_one_letter_code
_entity_poly.pdbx_strand_id
1 'polypeptide(L)'
;MLEQSGDSNAQRDNLGNEVPTAKTGDSAAPEVDSVQQLQQELKRIRNEFDGQRAKMKELYLAKEAECKRFAKEAAGARKELEEAKSQLMVMEYNKEKDMEEQNKRAQEEIGTLQQLVQETVDESTLCQHEIRKLLDENDKLRQERQELKEELAQQDSPSLAPVLNQAKKIIRKLGAADSSSHDNLEDSMRKVNKYAQEDAEVLRSLVVPLEEEIKTLKEKLRRAYEDMEKNRGDDGRKAPESALVGMLKEAKQEPAPTTEPTPEVTCQMCTNYETKLVQCQEQINGERQKATQLEKSVERMREELAKEGAMRADLEAQWQQKREDHKSEVQRLNELTGRAEQELAKLRKGYAQLKQSVNDELQKLTDEREQVYRHLEVLQKDNEFLSGKYLENSDQLKDQDINLPQSIDELHELVLTLHENLIVTKTGCEFAERKTLSMQDEVTLLRDQQHTRERDLRRTERDYTNKIAQLEEQLRQQYAHYQRLAAHKEDLERAEAESKRQMSELRMQTIELQAANEKLDKVNVDLKNKMSVLQEDLANNEAVQKDFVKLSQSLQMQLEKIRSADTQVRWQDEDDVDHCPSCRKEFTVTRRKQHCRHCGTIYCQPCLAKTVPTGPNRRPARVCDVCHTLLVQDTAPYFSREPPQSP
;
A
#
# COMPACT_ATOMS: atom_id res chain seq x y z
N MET A 1 -33.68 -14.33 -0.35
CA MET A 1 -34.09 -15.13 0.83
C MET A 1 -34.27 -14.11 1.94
N LEU A 2 -35.50 -13.68 2.27
CA LEU A 2 -36.62 -14.42 2.89
C LEU A 2 -36.40 -14.66 4.39
N GLU A 3 -37.34 -14.13 5.17
CA GLU A 3 -37.67 -14.47 6.56
C GLU A 3 -36.60 -14.09 7.62
N GLN A 4 -36.96 -13.79 8.88
CA GLN A 4 -38.20 -14.10 9.61
C GLN A 4 -38.86 -12.88 10.31
N SER A 5 -40.16 -13.00 10.59
CA SER A 5 -40.86 -12.29 11.68
C SER A 5 -40.34 -12.76 13.06
N GLY A 6 -40.46 -12.03 14.17
CA GLY A 6 -41.28 -10.84 14.45
C GLY A 6 -42.46 -11.20 15.36
N ASP A 7 -42.67 -10.44 16.45
CA ASP A 7 -43.93 -10.47 17.20
C ASP A 7 -44.16 -9.17 18.00
N SER A 8 -45.40 -8.96 18.47
CA SER A 8 -45.87 -7.73 19.10
C SER A 8 -46.41 -7.96 20.51
N ASN A 9 -46.28 -6.98 21.41
CA ASN A 9 -47.34 -6.76 22.40
C ASN A 9 -47.44 -5.31 22.87
N ALA A 10 -48.61 -4.93 23.37
CA ALA A 10 -49.03 -3.55 23.55
C ALA A 10 -49.29 -3.17 25.02
N GLN A 11 -48.78 -2.00 25.39
CA GLN A 11 -49.59 -0.88 25.87
C GLN A 11 -50.90 -1.24 26.63
N ARG A 12 -50.91 -1.10 27.96
CA ARG A 12 -51.78 -0.14 28.68
C ARG A 12 -51.61 -0.14 30.20
N ASP A 13 -51.62 1.06 30.75
CA ASP A 13 -51.83 1.34 32.17
C ASP A 13 -53.25 0.95 32.61
N ASN A 14 -53.43 0.67 33.90
CA ASN A 14 -54.75 0.72 34.54
C ASN A 14 -54.64 1.26 35.97
N LEU A 15 -55.65 2.01 36.42
CA LEU A 15 -55.62 2.82 37.65
C LEU A 15 -56.81 2.48 38.58
N GLY A 16 -56.59 2.66 39.89
CA GLY A 16 -57.62 2.52 40.94
C GLY A 16 -57.78 1.09 41.46
N ASN A 17 -57.99 0.84 42.76
CA ASN A 17 -58.34 1.75 43.87
C ASN A 17 -57.70 1.27 45.18
N GLU A 18 -57.52 2.18 46.13
CA GLU A 18 -58.19 2.09 47.46
C GLU A 18 -58.09 3.42 48.22
N VAL A 19 -59.00 3.66 49.16
CA VAL A 19 -59.14 4.94 49.89
C VAL A 19 -58.86 4.72 51.39
N PRO A 20 -57.92 5.46 52.01
CA PRO A 20 -57.63 5.32 53.43
C PRO A 20 -58.74 5.92 54.31
N THR A 21 -59.00 5.29 55.45
CA THR A 21 -59.95 5.78 56.45
C THR A 21 -59.27 6.72 57.46
N ALA A 22 -59.96 7.81 57.83
CA ALA A 22 -59.41 8.84 58.70
C ALA A 22 -59.56 8.51 60.20
N LYS A 23 -58.57 8.90 61.00
CA LYS A 23 -58.72 9.19 62.44
C LYS A 23 -57.97 10.48 62.79
N THR A 24 -58.54 11.22 63.73
CA THR A 24 -58.12 12.56 64.15
C THR A 24 -57.22 12.54 65.38
N GLY A 25 -56.33 13.53 65.51
CA GLY A 25 -55.53 13.79 66.71
C GLY A 25 -54.59 14.98 66.52
N ASP A 26 -54.71 16.00 67.38
CA ASP A 26 -53.95 17.25 67.27
C ASP A 26 -52.47 17.13 67.66
N SER A 27 -51.60 17.85 66.94
CA SER A 27 -50.37 18.48 67.49
C SER A 27 -49.69 19.38 66.46
N ALA A 28 -50.13 20.64 66.37
CA ALA A 28 -49.55 21.64 65.47
C ALA A 28 -48.16 22.14 65.94
N ALA A 29 -47.12 21.37 65.60
CA ALA A 29 -45.71 21.71 65.87
C ALA A 29 -44.67 21.19 64.85
N PRO A 30 -44.76 19.97 64.27
CA PRO A 30 -43.63 19.37 63.54
C PRO A 30 -43.52 19.74 62.06
N GLU A 31 -44.55 20.39 61.49
CA GLU A 31 -44.63 20.62 60.03
C GLU A 31 -43.59 21.62 59.51
N VAL A 32 -43.21 22.62 60.31
CA VAL A 32 -42.32 23.72 59.85
C VAL A 32 -40.90 23.23 59.56
N ASP A 33 -40.30 22.43 60.45
CA ASP A 33 -38.96 21.86 60.24
C ASP A 33 -38.96 20.84 59.10
N SER A 34 -40.02 20.04 58.97
CA SER A 34 -40.18 19.10 57.85
C SER A 34 -40.24 19.84 56.50
N VAL A 35 -41.01 20.93 56.43
CA VAL A 35 -41.07 21.79 55.23
C VAL A 35 -39.72 22.45 54.93
N GLN A 36 -38.96 22.90 55.94
CA GLN A 36 -37.63 23.47 55.71
C GLN A 36 -36.62 22.42 55.22
N GLN A 37 -36.63 21.21 55.77
CA GLN A 37 -35.76 20.11 55.32
C GLN A 37 -36.09 19.72 53.86
N LEU A 38 -37.38 19.53 53.54
CA LEU A 38 -37.83 19.26 52.17
C LEU A 38 -37.46 20.39 51.19
N GLN A 39 -37.50 21.66 51.62
CA GLN A 39 -37.03 22.79 50.80
C GLN A 39 -35.52 22.76 50.56
N GLN A 40 -34.70 22.34 51.55
CA GLN A 40 -33.26 22.17 51.35
C GLN A 40 -32.95 20.99 50.42
N GLU A 41 -33.63 19.86 50.55
CA GLU A 41 -33.48 18.71 49.65
C GLU A 41 -33.92 19.03 48.22
N LEU A 42 -35.07 19.68 48.03
CA LEU A 42 -35.51 20.14 46.71
C LEU A 42 -34.50 21.12 46.08
N LYS A 43 -33.86 21.98 46.87
CA LYS A 43 -32.80 22.89 46.40
C LYS A 43 -31.53 22.11 46.05
N ARG A 44 -31.16 21.09 46.81
CA ARG A 44 -30.02 20.20 46.54
C ARG A 44 -30.23 19.41 45.26
N ILE A 45 -31.35 18.70 45.13
CA ILE A 45 -31.73 17.91 43.95
C ILE A 45 -31.78 18.81 42.70
N ARG A 46 -32.30 20.05 42.83
CA ARG A 46 -32.27 21.03 41.73
C ARG A 46 -30.84 21.40 41.32
N ASN A 47 -29.98 21.73 42.27
CA ASN A 47 -28.58 22.06 41.99
C ASN A 47 -27.82 20.88 41.36
N GLU A 48 -28.06 19.65 41.82
CA GLU A 48 -27.46 18.45 41.27
C GLU A 48 -27.98 18.15 39.85
N PHE A 49 -29.28 18.33 39.59
CA PHE A 49 -29.88 18.21 38.26
C PHE A 49 -29.38 19.28 37.29
N ASP A 50 -29.32 20.56 37.70
CA ASP A 50 -28.78 21.64 36.87
C ASP A 50 -27.26 21.47 36.62
N GLY A 51 -26.51 20.90 37.57
CA GLY A 51 -25.11 20.50 37.38
C GLY A 51 -24.93 19.35 36.38
N GLN A 52 -25.75 18.30 36.48
CA GLN A 52 -25.78 17.22 35.49
C GLN A 52 -26.16 17.73 34.10
N ARG A 53 -27.17 18.60 34.02
CA ARG A 53 -27.62 19.26 32.79
C ARG A 53 -26.55 20.16 32.18
N ALA A 54 -25.78 20.90 32.98
CA ALA A 54 -24.66 21.69 32.52
C ALA A 54 -23.56 20.80 31.90
N LYS A 55 -23.16 19.72 32.59
CA LYS A 55 -22.17 18.75 32.10
C LYS A 55 -22.65 18.02 30.84
N MET A 56 -23.94 17.67 30.74
CA MET A 56 -24.53 17.07 29.55
C MET A 56 -24.54 18.05 28.36
N LYS A 57 -24.82 19.34 28.60
CA LYS A 57 -24.73 20.39 27.59
C LYS A 57 -23.29 20.63 27.12
N GLU A 58 -22.32 20.59 28.03
CA GLU A 58 -20.88 20.70 27.72
C GLU A 58 -20.42 19.54 26.83
N LEU A 59 -20.75 18.30 27.19
CA LEU A 59 -20.46 17.11 26.38
C LEU A 59 -21.14 17.15 25.01
N TYR A 60 -22.40 17.63 24.95
CA TYR A 60 -23.11 17.80 23.68
C TYR A 60 -22.42 18.83 22.77
N LEU A 61 -22.05 20.00 23.30
CA LEU A 61 -21.34 21.04 22.54
C LEU A 61 -19.95 20.58 22.08
N ALA A 62 -19.23 19.82 22.91
CA ALA A 62 -17.96 19.21 22.53
C ALA A 62 -18.12 18.23 21.37
N LYS A 63 -19.15 17.36 21.41
CA LYS A 63 -19.44 16.43 20.31
C LYS A 63 -19.98 17.12 19.06
N GLU A 64 -20.75 18.18 19.20
CA GLU A 64 -21.17 19.02 18.08
C GLU A 64 -19.96 19.68 17.39
N ALA A 65 -18.98 20.15 18.17
CA ALA A 65 -17.72 20.69 17.65
C ALA A 65 -16.84 19.63 16.96
N GLU A 66 -16.72 18.43 17.53
CA GLU A 66 -16.06 17.29 16.89
C GLU A 66 -16.74 16.92 15.55
N CYS A 67 -18.07 16.77 15.53
CA CYS A 67 -18.82 16.48 14.31
C CYS A 67 -18.64 17.58 13.24
N LYS A 68 -18.62 18.86 13.64
CA LYS A 68 -18.31 19.98 12.74
C LYS A 68 -16.87 19.93 12.21
N ARG A 69 -15.90 19.49 13.01
CA ARG A 69 -14.50 19.29 12.58
C ARG A 69 -14.39 18.16 11.56
N PHE A 70 -14.94 16.99 11.86
CA PHE A 70 -14.98 15.85 10.94
C PHE A 70 -15.74 16.15 9.64
N ALA A 71 -16.83 16.92 9.71
CA ALA A 71 -17.55 17.37 8.50
C ALA A 71 -16.68 18.30 7.62
N LYS A 72 -15.87 19.19 8.22
CA LYS A 72 -14.93 20.04 7.50
C LYS A 72 -13.76 19.24 6.90
N GLU A 73 -13.20 18.30 7.65
CA GLU A 73 -12.15 17.37 7.19
C GLU A 73 -12.65 16.54 5.99
N ALA A 74 -13.85 15.95 6.10
CA ALA A 74 -14.48 15.19 5.03
C ALA A 74 -14.84 16.06 3.80
N ALA A 75 -15.17 17.34 3.98
CA ALA A 75 -15.36 18.28 2.86
C ALA A 75 -14.04 18.62 2.16
N GLY A 76 -12.94 18.78 2.90
CA GLY A 76 -11.60 18.96 2.36
C GLY A 76 -11.16 17.75 1.51
N ALA A 77 -11.20 16.55 2.08
CA ALA A 77 -10.85 15.31 1.37
C ALA A 77 -11.71 15.05 0.12
N ARG A 78 -13.00 15.46 0.12
CA ARG A 78 -13.86 15.41 -1.07
C ARG A 78 -13.42 16.40 -2.16
N LYS A 79 -12.99 17.60 -1.78
CA LYS A 79 -12.48 18.60 -2.73
C LYS A 79 -11.16 18.14 -3.34
N GLU A 80 -10.23 17.65 -2.53
CA GLU A 80 -8.95 17.10 -2.98
C GLU A 80 -9.15 15.90 -3.93
N LEU A 81 -10.10 15.01 -3.63
CA LEU A 81 -10.49 13.90 -4.52
C LEU A 81 -11.04 14.38 -5.87
N GLU A 82 -11.88 15.42 -5.89
CA GLU A 82 -12.44 15.93 -7.14
C GLU A 82 -11.40 16.71 -7.97
N GLU A 83 -10.49 17.43 -7.32
CA GLU A 83 -9.33 18.06 -7.97
C GLU A 83 -8.39 17.01 -8.57
N ALA A 84 -8.12 15.90 -7.85
CA ALA A 84 -7.32 14.79 -8.36
C ALA A 84 -7.98 14.07 -9.55
N LYS A 85 -9.30 13.82 -9.51
CA LYS A 85 -10.04 13.29 -10.68
C LYS A 85 -9.97 14.23 -11.88
N SER A 86 -10.12 15.53 -11.67
CA SER A 86 -10.05 16.52 -12.76
C SER A 86 -8.66 16.54 -13.39
N GLN A 87 -7.60 16.44 -12.59
CA GLN A 87 -6.23 16.31 -13.09
C GLN A 87 -6.02 15.01 -13.88
N LEU A 88 -6.52 13.87 -13.39
CA LEU A 88 -6.47 12.59 -14.10
C LEU A 88 -7.19 12.64 -15.45
N MET A 89 -8.42 13.16 -15.49
CA MET A 89 -9.18 13.32 -16.74
C MET A 89 -8.46 14.19 -17.77
N VAL A 90 -7.79 15.28 -17.34
CA VAL A 90 -6.98 16.12 -18.24
C VAL A 90 -5.71 15.39 -18.71
N MET A 91 -5.07 14.60 -17.84
CA MET A 91 -3.92 13.78 -18.22
C MET A 91 -4.30 12.65 -19.20
N GLU A 92 -5.46 12.01 -19.00
CA GLU A 92 -6.01 10.99 -19.89
C GLU A 92 -6.33 11.58 -21.27
N TYR A 93 -7.06 12.71 -21.33
CA TYR A 93 -7.37 13.41 -22.57
C TYR A 93 -6.11 13.86 -23.33
N ASN A 94 -5.14 14.46 -22.64
CA ASN A 94 -3.89 14.88 -23.28
C ASN A 94 -3.11 13.68 -23.82
N LYS A 95 -3.03 12.57 -23.06
CA LYS A 95 -2.37 11.33 -23.49
C LYS A 95 -3.07 10.70 -24.70
N GLU A 96 -4.40 10.71 -24.74
CA GLU A 96 -5.19 10.20 -25.87
C GLU A 96 -4.92 11.05 -27.13
N LYS A 97 -4.97 12.38 -27.02
CA LYS A 97 -4.62 13.31 -28.10
C LYS A 97 -3.17 13.16 -28.58
N ASP A 98 -2.20 13.01 -27.67
CA ASP A 98 -0.80 12.78 -28.02
C ASP A 98 -0.63 11.46 -28.79
N MET A 99 -1.34 10.40 -28.39
CA MET A 99 -1.35 9.11 -29.10
C MET A 99 -2.01 9.22 -30.48
N GLU A 100 -3.10 9.98 -30.63
CA GLU A 100 -3.71 10.26 -31.94
C GLU A 100 -2.74 11.02 -32.86
N GLU A 101 -2.03 12.03 -32.35
CA GLU A 101 -1.04 12.77 -33.12
C GLU A 101 0.15 11.90 -33.55
N GLN A 102 0.67 11.02 -32.68
CA GLN A 102 1.74 10.09 -33.08
C GLN A 102 1.25 9.06 -34.11
N ASN A 103 0.02 8.55 -33.96
CA ASN A 103 -0.58 7.62 -34.91
C ASN A 103 -0.79 8.27 -36.29
N LYS A 104 -1.24 9.54 -36.33
CA LYS A 104 -1.39 10.31 -37.58
C LYS A 104 -0.03 10.53 -38.26
N ARG A 105 1.01 10.93 -37.52
CA ARG A 105 2.37 11.10 -38.06
C ARG A 105 2.93 9.79 -38.60
N ALA A 106 2.72 8.67 -37.90
CA ALA A 106 3.13 7.35 -38.37
C ALA A 106 2.38 6.92 -39.66
N GLN A 107 1.09 7.27 -39.80
CA GLN A 107 0.34 7.03 -41.03
C GLN A 107 0.81 7.90 -42.20
N GLU A 108 1.17 9.16 -41.93
CA GLU A 108 1.78 10.07 -42.91
C GLU A 108 3.16 9.57 -43.37
N GLU A 109 4.02 9.15 -42.44
CA GLU A 109 5.31 8.50 -42.73
C GLU A 109 5.12 7.22 -43.57
N ILE A 110 4.22 6.31 -43.17
CA ILE A 110 3.90 5.10 -43.94
C ILE A 110 3.41 5.44 -45.35
N GLY A 111 2.58 6.48 -45.51
CA GLY A 111 2.11 6.95 -46.82
C GLY A 111 3.26 7.42 -47.72
N THR A 112 4.17 8.25 -47.19
CA THR A 112 5.35 8.71 -47.95
C THR A 112 6.30 7.57 -48.33
N LEU A 113 6.49 6.59 -47.44
CA LEU A 113 7.29 5.40 -47.72
C LEU A 113 6.64 4.50 -48.78
N GLN A 114 5.32 4.34 -48.75
CA GLN A 114 4.57 3.61 -49.78
C GLN A 114 4.66 4.30 -51.15
N GLN A 115 4.56 5.62 -51.20
CA GLN A 115 4.76 6.40 -52.43
C GLN A 115 6.19 6.23 -52.97
N LEU A 116 7.22 6.41 -52.13
CA LEU A 116 8.62 6.28 -52.56
C LEU A 116 8.94 4.87 -53.05
N VAL A 117 8.38 3.83 -52.42
CA VAL A 117 8.52 2.43 -52.90
C VAL A 117 7.83 2.24 -54.24
N GLN A 118 6.64 2.81 -54.47
CA GLN A 118 5.94 2.75 -55.74
C GLN A 118 6.74 3.45 -56.85
N GLU A 119 7.22 4.67 -56.60
CA GLU A 119 8.07 5.44 -57.52
C GLU A 119 9.36 4.67 -57.88
N THR A 120 10.03 4.08 -56.89
CA THR A 120 11.23 3.24 -57.09
C THR A 120 10.93 1.98 -57.92
N VAL A 121 9.76 1.37 -57.72
CA VAL A 121 9.31 0.22 -58.53
C VAL A 121 9.04 0.65 -59.97
N ASP A 122 8.34 1.76 -60.18
CA ASP A 122 7.99 2.25 -61.51
C ASP A 122 9.26 2.66 -62.29
N GLU A 123 10.21 3.38 -61.68
CA GLU A 123 11.54 3.64 -62.24
C GLU A 123 12.29 2.34 -62.61
N SER A 124 12.23 1.31 -61.76
CA SER A 124 12.82 0.01 -62.04
C SER A 124 12.17 -0.67 -63.24
N THR A 125 10.84 -0.56 -63.42
CA THR A 125 10.16 -1.11 -64.62
C THR A 125 10.54 -0.36 -65.90
N LEU A 126 10.72 0.97 -65.83
CA LEU A 126 11.18 1.78 -66.97
C LEU A 126 12.62 1.41 -67.35
N CYS A 127 13.52 1.29 -66.37
CA CYS A 127 14.90 0.80 -66.60
C CYS A 127 14.91 -0.60 -67.22
N GLN A 128 14.09 -1.52 -66.73
CA GLN A 128 13.96 -2.88 -67.30
C GLN A 128 13.39 -2.89 -68.72
N HIS A 129 12.51 -1.95 -69.07
CA HIS A 129 11.98 -1.79 -70.42
C HIS A 129 13.06 -1.30 -71.39
N GLU A 130 13.81 -0.26 -71.03
CA GLU A 130 14.87 0.27 -71.88
C GLU A 130 16.04 -0.71 -72.03
N ILE A 131 16.42 -1.45 -70.97
CA ILE A 131 17.39 -2.56 -71.07
C ILE A 131 16.92 -3.61 -72.08
N ARG A 132 15.62 -3.98 -72.07
CA ARG A 132 15.06 -4.96 -73.01
C ARG A 132 15.09 -4.45 -74.46
N LYS A 133 14.72 -3.18 -74.67
CA LYS A 133 14.80 -2.51 -75.97
C LYS A 133 16.25 -2.47 -76.51
N LEU A 134 17.22 -2.12 -75.67
CA LEU A 134 18.64 -2.10 -76.04
C LEU A 134 19.19 -3.50 -76.33
N LEU A 135 18.70 -4.55 -75.66
CA LEU A 135 19.02 -5.95 -76.00
C LEU A 135 18.41 -6.36 -77.36
N ASP A 136 17.14 -6.07 -77.60
CA ASP A 136 16.46 -6.32 -78.88
C ASP A 136 17.14 -5.56 -80.04
N GLU A 137 17.67 -4.36 -79.81
CA GLU A 137 18.47 -3.61 -80.78
C GLU A 137 19.87 -4.20 -80.97
N ASN A 138 20.52 -4.68 -79.90
CA ASN A 138 21.82 -5.34 -80.00
C ASN A 138 21.73 -6.66 -80.80
N ASP A 139 20.68 -7.46 -80.59
CA ASP A 139 20.49 -8.72 -81.33
C ASP A 139 20.07 -8.49 -82.79
N LYS A 140 19.30 -7.45 -83.11
CA LYS A 140 19.10 -7.00 -84.51
C LYS A 140 20.41 -6.59 -85.17
N LEU A 141 21.22 -5.76 -84.50
CA LEU A 141 22.54 -5.35 -85.02
C LEU A 141 23.51 -6.52 -85.16
N ARG A 142 23.40 -7.56 -84.32
CA ARG A 142 24.16 -8.82 -84.48
C ARG A 142 23.69 -9.61 -85.69
N GLN A 143 22.37 -9.71 -85.92
CA GLN A 143 21.78 -10.35 -87.10
C GLN A 143 22.19 -9.61 -88.38
N GLU A 144 22.00 -8.29 -88.47
CA GLU A 144 22.46 -7.48 -89.61
C GLU A 144 23.98 -7.65 -89.85
N ARG A 145 24.80 -7.72 -88.79
CA ARG A 145 26.26 -7.92 -88.90
C ARG A 145 26.67 -9.40 -89.12
N GLN A 146 25.72 -10.34 -89.10
CA GLN A 146 25.92 -11.71 -89.56
C GLN A 146 25.46 -11.85 -91.02
N GLU A 147 24.29 -11.32 -91.37
CA GLU A 147 23.80 -11.23 -92.75
C GLU A 147 24.81 -10.51 -93.65
N LEU A 148 25.30 -9.32 -93.25
CA LEU A 148 26.35 -8.60 -93.98
C LEU A 148 27.68 -9.37 -94.08
N LYS A 149 27.97 -10.30 -93.16
CA LYS A 149 29.14 -11.19 -93.26
C LYS A 149 28.91 -12.35 -94.22
N GLU A 150 27.69 -12.91 -94.24
CA GLU A 150 27.30 -13.99 -95.14
C GLU A 150 27.13 -13.48 -96.58
N GLU A 151 26.63 -12.26 -96.78
CA GLU A 151 26.65 -11.54 -98.06
C GLU A 151 28.08 -11.27 -98.54
N LEU A 152 28.96 -10.75 -97.66
CA LEU A 152 30.36 -10.48 -98.01
C LEU A 152 31.14 -11.77 -98.31
N ALA A 153 30.83 -12.88 -97.62
CA ALA A 153 31.41 -14.20 -97.89
C ALA A 153 30.88 -14.86 -99.18
N GLN A 154 29.83 -14.31 -99.80
CA GLN A 154 29.31 -14.74 -101.11
C GLN A 154 29.84 -13.89 -102.29
N GLN A 155 30.64 -12.85 -102.04
CA GLN A 155 31.17 -11.98 -103.09
C GLN A 155 32.61 -12.34 -103.52
N ASP A 156 32.74 -13.42 -104.30
CA ASP A 156 33.97 -13.78 -105.04
C ASP A 156 34.23 -12.86 -106.27
N SER A 157 34.15 -11.53 -106.10
CA SER A 157 34.69 -10.53 -107.04
C SER A 157 34.71 -9.11 -106.44
N PRO A 158 35.79 -8.31 -106.57
CA PRO A 158 35.91 -7.03 -105.89
C PRO A 158 35.21 -5.86 -106.63
N SER A 159 34.17 -5.29 -106.04
CA SER A 159 33.65 -3.96 -106.41
C SER A 159 33.02 -3.23 -105.22
N LEU A 160 33.68 -2.18 -104.73
CA LEU A 160 33.31 -1.47 -103.48
C LEU A 160 32.12 -0.49 -103.59
N ALA A 161 31.51 -0.37 -104.78
CA ALA A 161 30.44 0.60 -105.05
C ALA A 161 29.16 0.47 -104.18
N PRO A 162 28.69 -0.72 -103.76
CA PRO A 162 27.49 -0.84 -102.93
C PRO A 162 27.68 -0.29 -101.51
N VAL A 163 28.82 -0.61 -100.89
CA VAL A 163 29.13 -0.31 -99.47
C VAL A 163 29.09 1.20 -99.20
N LEU A 164 29.64 1.99 -100.12
CA LEU A 164 29.68 3.46 -100.01
C LEU A 164 28.27 4.10 -100.01
N ASN A 165 27.29 3.47 -100.65
CA ASN A 165 25.91 3.93 -100.67
C ASN A 165 25.13 3.51 -99.41
N GLN A 166 25.43 2.32 -98.87
CA GLN A 166 24.92 1.85 -97.57
C GLN A 166 25.34 2.81 -96.44
N ALA A 167 26.64 3.17 -96.38
CA ALA A 167 27.19 4.08 -95.37
C ALA A 167 26.53 5.48 -95.40
N LYS A 168 26.35 6.07 -96.59
CA LYS A 168 25.67 7.36 -96.78
C LYS A 168 24.20 7.37 -96.33
N LYS A 169 23.56 6.20 -96.23
CA LYS A 169 22.18 6.03 -95.73
C LYS A 169 22.12 5.98 -94.20
N ILE A 170 23.15 5.44 -93.54
CA ILE A 170 23.26 5.36 -92.08
C ILE A 170 23.61 6.73 -91.48
N ILE A 171 24.57 7.45 -92.06
CA ILE A 171 24.98 8.80 -91.62
C ILE A 171 23.77 9.77 -91.58
N ARG A 172 22.84 9.65 -92.53
CA ARG A 172 21.60 10.44 -92.58
C ARG A 172 20.53 10.07 -91.54
N LYS A 173 20.66 8.95 -90.81
CA LYS A 173 19.77 8.58 -89.71
C LYS A 173 20.27 9.04 -88.34
N LEU A 174 21.58 9.16 -88.15
CA LEU A 174 22.17 9.51 -86.86
C LEU A 174 22.15 11.03 -86.58
N GLY A 175 22.34 11.86 -87.60
CA GLY A 175 22.37 13.34 -87.46
C GLY A 175 21.00 14.01 -87.25
N ALA A 176 20.11 13.43 -86.45
CA ALA A 176 18.73 13.91 -86.26
C ALA A 176 18.17 13.78 -84.82
N ALA A 177 18.96 13.34 -83.84
CA ALA A 177 18.48 13.07 -82.48
C ALA A 177 18.77 14.18 -81.45
N ASP A 178 19.90 14.90 -81.59
CA ASP A 178 20.48 15.70 -80.51
C ASP A 178 19.91 17.13 -80.42
N SER A 179 18.61 17.26 -80.13
CA SER A 179 17.97 18.58 -79.90
C SER A 179 16.81 18.60 -78.90
N SER A 180 16.47 17.48 -78.23
CA SER A 180 15.30 17.39 -77.34
C SER A 180 15.61 17.08 -75.86
N SER A 181 16.87 16.85 -75.50
CA SER A 181 17.26 16.45 -74.14
C SER A 181 17.53 17.64 -73.20
N HIS A 182 17.98 18.78 -73.73
CA HIS A 182 18.52 19.87 -72.91
C HIS A 182 17.45 20.71 -72.18
N ASP A 183 16.25 20.85 -72.76
CA ASP A 183 15.15 21.64 -72.16
C ASP A 183 14.61 21.02 -70.86
N ASN A 184 14.53 19.68 -70.81
CA ASN A 184 13.96 18.96 -69.67
C ASN A 184 14.76 19.14 -68.36
N LEU A 185 16.08 19.32 -68.45
CA LEU A 185 16.93 19.46 -67.28
C LEU A 185 16.79 20.86 -66.64
N GLU A 186 16.73 21.91 -67.46
CA GLU A 186 16.58 23.28 -66.96
C GLU A 186 15.19 23.49 -66.34
N ASP A 187 14.13 22.96 -66.97
CA ASP A 187 12.76 23.07 -66.44
C ASP A 187 12.57 22.25 -65.15
N SER A 188 13.32 21.16 -64.98
CA SER A 188 13.40 20.40 -63.72
C SER A 188 14.10 21.17 -62.61
N MET A 189 15.25 21.80 -62.90
CA MET A 189 15.95 22.67 -61.93
C MET A 189 15.09 23.88 -61.51
N ARG A 190 14.32 24.46 -62.44
CA ARG A 190 13.36 25.54 -62.15
C ARG A 190 12.24 25.09 -61.21
N LYS A 191 11.71 23.87 -61.37
CA LYS A 191 10.72 23.27 -60.45
C LYS A 191 11.30 23.01 -59.06
N VAL A 192 12.49 22.42 -58.95
CA VAL A 192 13.13 22.11 -57.65
C VAL A 192 13.38 23.39 -56.83
N ASN A 193 13.94 24.44 -57.46
CA ASN A 193 14.14 25.73 -56.78
C ASN A 193 12.80 26.37 -56.36
N LYS A 194 11.74 26.23 -57.15
CA LYS A 194 10.41 26.74 -56.80
C LYS A 194 9.86 26.06 -55.56
N TYR A 195 9.83 24.73 -55.51
CA TYR A 195 9.33 23.99 -54.34
C TYR A 195 10.15 24.30 -53.08
N ALA A 196 11.47 24.39 -53.19
CA ALA A 196 12.33 24.78 -52.08
C ALA A 196 12.05 26.21 -51.55
N GLN A 197 11.58 27.14 -52.39
CA GLN A 197 11.13 28.47 -51.94
C GLN A 197 9.74 28.42 -51.30
N GLU A 198 8.81 27.64 -51.85
CA GLU A 198 7.45 27.45 -51.32
C GLU A 198 7.48 26.77 -49.94
N ASP A 199 8.24 25.68 -49.76
CA ASP A 199 8.46 25.02 -48.47
C ASP A 199 9.08 25.96 -47.43
N ALA A 200 10.09 26.74 -47.84
CA ALA A 200 10.72 27.72 -46.95
C ALA A 200 9.76 28.84 -46.54
N GLU A 201 8.76 29.17 -47.37
CA GLU A 201 7.72 30.16 -47.05
C GLU A 201 6.62 29.58 -46.15
N VAL A 202 6.20 28.33 -46.38
CA VAL A 202 5.33 27.59 -45.45
C VAL A 202 5.98 27.48 -44.07
N LEU A 203 7.26 27.10 -44.00
CA LEU A 203 8.01 27.04 -42.73
C LEU A 203 8.09 28.41 -42.04
N ARG A 204 8.32 29.51 -42.78
CA ARG A 204 8.25 30.87 -42.21
C ARG A 204 6.86 31.20 -41.66
N SER A 205 5.79 30.83 -42.38
CA SER A 205 4.41 31.08 -41.96
C SER A 205 3.99 30.32 -40.70
N LEU A 206 4.61 29.18 -40.40
CA LEU A 206 4.36 28.37 -39.21
C LEU A 206 5.27 28.75 -38.03
N VAL A 207 6.55 29.05 -38.28
CA VAL A 207 7.52 29.36 -37.23
C VAL A 207 7.27 30.74 -36.61
N VAL A 208 6.98 31.77 -37.40
CA VAL A 208 6.81 33.15 -36.87
C VAL A 208 5.67 33.25 -35.84
N PRO A 209 4.45 32.71 -36.06
CA PRO A 209 3.41 32.69 -35.02
C PRO A 209 3.84 31.93 -33.75
N LEU A 210 4.55 30.80 -33.88
CA LEU A 210 5.03 30.04 -32.73
C LEU A 210 6.11 30.80 -31.93
N GLU A 211 6.97 31.57 -32.59
CA GLU A 211 7.91 32.46 -31.91
C GLU A 211 7.19 33.58 -31.14
N GLU A 212 6.11 34.14 -31.69
CA GLU A 212 5.27 35.13 -30.98
C GLU A 212 4.47 34.52 -29.82
N GLU A 213 3.93 33.30 -29.95
CA GLU A 213 3.32 32.58 -28.84
C GLU A 213 4.32 32.29 -27.72
N ILE A 214 5.50 31.76 -28.06
CA ILE A 214 6.60 31.52 -27.10
C ILE A 214 7.01 32.83 -26.40
N LYS A 215 7.02 33.96 -27.12
CA LYS A 215 7.32 35.30 -26.57
C LYS A 215 6.24 35.79 -25.61
N THR A 216 4.95 35.62 -25.93
CA THR A 216 3.84 36.00 -25.03
C THR A 216 3.70 35.06 -23.83
N LEU A 217 4.04 33.77 -23.97
CA LEU A 217 4.09 32.81 -22.85
C LEU A 217 5.21 33.16 -21.87
N LYS A 218 6.41 33.51 -22.37
CA LYS A 218 7.54 34.00 -21.54
C LYS A 218 7.19 35.30 -20.80
N GLU A 219 6.41 36.19 -21.43
CA GLU A 219 5.90 37.42 -20.82
C GLU A 219 4.86 37.15 -19.71
N LYS A 220 3.89 36.27 -19.97
CA LYS A 220 2.90 35.83 -18.96
C LYS A 220 3.58 35.16 -17.76
N LEU A 221 4.58 34.31 -18.01
CA LEU A 221 5.35 33.64 -16.95
C LEU A 221 6.10 34.65 -16.07
N ARG A 222 6.70 35.71 -16.63
CA ARG A 222 7.39 36.74 -15.84
C ARG A 222 6.43 37.48 -14.90
N ARG A 223 5.24 37.85 -15.39
CA ARG A 223 4.20 38.50 -14.58
C ARG A 223 3.69 37.60 -13.46
N ALA A 224 3.53 36.29 -13.73
CA ALA A 224 3.16 35.32 -12.70
C ALA A 224 4.22 35.22 -11.58
N TYR A 225 5.51 35.33 -11.91
CA TYR A 225 6.57 35.45 -10.88
C TYR A 225 6.49 36.77 -10.11
N GLU A 226 6.31 37.91 -10.80
CA GLU A 226 6.19 39.23 -10.16
C GLU A 226 5.00 39.34 -9.18
N ASP A 227 3.87 38.67 -9.47
CA ASP A 227 2.71 38.62 -8.57
C ASP A 227 2.88 37.59 -7.43
N MET A 228 3.57 36.47 -7.67
CA MET A 228 3.97 35.53 -6.62
C MET A 228 4.96 36.15 -5.61
N GLU A 229 5.83 37.05 -6.06
CA GLU A 229 6.81 37.72 -5.21
C GLU A 229 6.18 38.83 -4.36
N LYS A 230 5.19 39.57 -4.88
CA LYS A 230 4.35 40.49 -4.07
C LYS A 230 3.59 39.76 -2.96
N ASN A 231 3.00 38.61 -3.27
CA ASN A 231 2.23 37.82 -2.29
C ASN A 231 3.08 37.12 -1.22
N ARG A 232 4.41 37.26 -1.25
CA ARG A 232 5.32 36.82 -0.17
C ARG A 232 5.72 37.93 0.80
N GLY A 233 5.26 39.17 0.60
CA GLY A 233 5.74 40.35 1.31
C GLY A 233 5.00 40.75 2.60
N ASP A 234 3.76 40.29 2.83
CA ASP A 234 2.92 40.76 3.95
C ASP A 234 2.13 39.64 4.64
N ASP A 235 2.67 39.13 5.74
CA ASP A 235 1.87 38.49 6.80
C ASP A 235 2.53 38.76 8.18
N GLY A 236 2.29 39.97 8.69
CA GLY A 236 3.09 40.59 9.74
C GLY A 236 2.32 41.08 10.98
N ARG A 237 2.09 40.18 11.95
CA ARG A 237 1.64 40.42 13.34
C ARG A 237 0.17 40.83 13.53
N LYS A 238 -0.53 40.11 14.44
CA LYS A 238 -1.05 40.66 15.72
C LYS A 238 -1.65 39.58 16.62
N ALA A 239 -1.52 39.78 17.92
CA ALA A 239 -2.31 39.16 18.97
C ALA A 239 -2.89 40.27 19.88
N PRO A 240 -3.98 39.98 20.62
CA PRO A 240 -4.25 40.69 21.88
C PRO A 240 -4.64 39.73 23.04
N GLU A 241 -4.63 40.26 24.27
CA GLU A 241 -4.86 39.55 25.54
C GLU A 241 -6.18 39.95 26.25
N SER A 242 -6.46 39.31 27.40
CA SER A 242 -7.39 39.72 28.50
C SER A 242 -8.91 39.61 28.26
N ALA A 243 -9.78 39.30 29.25
CA ALA A 243 -9.63 38.83 30.66
C ALA A 243 -10.97 38.10 31.08
N LEU A 244 -11.60 38.05 32.29
CA LEU A 244 -11.46 38.74 33.59
C LEU A 244 -12.32 38.06 34.72
N VAL A 245 -11.72 37.62 35.85
CA VAL A 245 -12.36 37.36 37.20
C VAL A 245 -13.45 36.25 37.26
N GLY A 246 -13.77 35.55 38.38
CA GLY A 246 -13.24 35.45 39.77
C GLY A 246 -14.36 35.36 40.85
N MET A 247 -14.02 34.97 42.12
CA MET A 247 -14.90 34.87 43.35
C MET A 247 -15.78 33.59 43.53
N LEU A 248 -16.12 33.03 44.72
CA LEU A 248 -15.79 33.27 46.17
C LEU A 248 -16.12 32.03 47.11
N LYS A 249 -15.28 31.81 48.18
CA LYS A 249 -15.41 31.23 49.57
C LYS A 249 -16.64 30.36 50.07
N GLU A 250 -16.49 29.17 50.73
CA GLU A 250 -16.29 28.76 52.19
C GLU A 250 -17.60 28.56 53.06
N ALA A 251 -17.74 27.82 54.20
CA ALA A 251 -17.14 26.56 54.79
C ALA A 251 -17.78 26.14 56.19
N LYS A 252 -17.57 24.88 56.69
CA LYS A 252 -17.74 24.33 58.11
C LYS A 252 -19.18 24.13 58.71
N GLN A 253 -19.53 23.41 59.82
CA GLN A 253 -18.95 22.40 60.80
C GLN A 253 -20.12 21.62 61.53
N GLU A 254 -20.05 20.33 61.96
CA GLU A 254 -19.77 19.67 63.30
C GLU A 254 -20.70 19.97 64.54
N PRO A 255 -20.83 19.11 65.61
CA PRO A 255 -20.78 17.62 65.79
C PRO A 255 -21.90 17.03 66.77
N ALA A 256 -21.73 15.83 67.40
CA ALA A 256 -22.76 15.01 68.14
C ALA A 256 -22.51 14.75 69.67
N PRO A 257 -23.44 14.10 70.45
CA PRO A 257 -23.18 12.80 71.15
C PRO A 257 -24.43 11.87 71.46
N THR A 258 -24.36 10.94 72.47
CA THR A 258 -25.09 9.63 72.59
C THR A 258 -25.67 9.24 74.00
N THR A 259 -26.57 8.22 74.13
CA THR A 259 -26.70 7.16 75.22
C THR A 259 -27.96 6.22 75.12
N GLU A 260 -28.03 5.11 75.91
CA GLU A 260 -29.08 4.03 75.96
C GLU A 260 -29.37 3.55 77.44
N PRO A 261 -30.02 2.39 77.81
CA PRO A 261 -31.12 1.54 77.25
C PRO A 261 -32.19 0.99 78.29
N THR A 262 -33.16 0.16 77.81
CA THR A 262 -34.03 -0.88 78.50
C THR A 262 -35.39 -0.48 79.15
N PRO A 263 -36.34 -1.43 79.40
CA PRO A 263 -37.02 -2.29 78.40
C PRO A 263 -38.57 -2.48 78.62
N GLU A 264 -39.16 -3.39 77.83
CA GLU A 264 -40.54 -3.93 77.88
C GLU A 264 -41.70 -3.14 77.22
N VAL A 265 -42.74 -3.89 76.84
CA VAL A 265 -43.77 -3.60 75.82
C VAL A 265 -43.16 -3.46 74.41
N THR A 266 -43.79 -4.11 73.42
CA THR A 266 -43.33 -4.09 72.01
C THR A 266 -43.31 -2.66 71.49
N CYS A 267 -42.11 -2.09 71.42
CA CYS A 267 -41.95 -0.64 71.32
C CYS A 267 -42.29 -0.12 69.93
N GLN A 268 -43.27 0.77 69.85
CA GLN A 268 -43.68 1.41 68.59
C GLN A 268 -42.55 2.25 67.96
N MET A 269 -41.61 2.75 68.78
CA MET A 269 -40.39 3.37 68.25
C MET A 269 -39.47 2.33 67.62
N CYS A 270 -39.33 1.12 68.20
CA CYS A 270 -38.56 0.04 67.57
C CYS A 270 -39.19 -0.41 66.25
N THR A 271 -40.51 -0.62 66.18
CA THR A 271 -41.17 -0.96 64.90
C THR A 271 -41.07 0.17 63.87
N ASN A 272 -41.07 1.44 64.31
CA ASN A 272 -40.81 2.58 63.43
C ASN A 272 -39.34 2.65 62.98
N TYR A 273 -38.38 2.28 63.84
CA TYR A 273 -36.97 2.17 63.46
C TYR A 273 -36.72 0.98 62.54
N GLU A 274 -37.34 -0.17 62.76
CA GLU A 274 -37.33 -1.34 61.87
C GLU A 274 -37.94 -0.97 60.51
N THR A 275 -39.09 -0.28 60.48
CA THR A 275 -39.71 0.19 59.23
C THR A 275 -38.79 1.17 58.48
N LYS A 276 -38.18 2.12 59.19
CA LYS A 276 -37.17 3.03 58.60
C LYS A 276 -35.91 2.29 58.14
N LEU A 277 -35.46 1.27 58.87
CA LEU A 277 -34.31 0.45 58.51
C LEU A 277 -34.61 -0.36 57.24
N VAL A 278 -35.80 -0.94 57.13
CA VAL A 278 -36.29 -1.64 55.92
C VAL A 278 -36.39 -0.66 54.75
N GLN A 279 -36.95 0.54 54.93
CA GLN A 279 -36.99 1.58 53.89
C GLN A 279 -35.58 2.01 53.44
N CYS A 280 -34.65 2.20 54.37
CA CYS A 280 -33.23 2.45 54.03
C CYS A 280 -32.59 1.24 53.32
N GLN A 281 -32.90 0.01 53.73
CA GLN A 281 -32.40 -1.22 53.10
C GLN A 281 -32.94 -1.37 51.67
N GLU A 282 -34.22 -1.05 51.43
CA GLU A 282 -34.85 -1.01 50.11
C GLU A 282 -34.27 0.09 49.23
N GLN A 283 -34.02 1.29 49.77
CA GLN A 283 -33.34 2.37 49.06
C GLN A 283 -31.91 1.97 48.68
N ILE A 284 -31.11 1.45 49.62
CA ILE A 284 -29.75 0.94 49.37
C ILE A 284 -29.75 -0.20 48.34
N ASN A 285 -30.73 -1.11 48.40
CA ASN A 285 -30.86 -2.18 47.41
C ASN A 285 -31.27 -1.64 46.03
N GLY A 286 -32.16 -0.64 45.96
CA GLY A 286 -32.53 0.04 44.72
C GLY A 286 -31.37 0.84 44.11
N GLU A 287 -30.53 1.48 44.93
CA GLU A 287 -29.31 2.13 44.48
C GLU A 287 -28.25 1.14 44.02
N ARG A 288 -28.08 0.00 44.70
CA ARG A 288 -27.22 -1.11 44.23
C ARG A 288 -27.70 -1.71 42.91
N GLN A 289 -29.02 -1.81 42.69
CA GLN A 289 -29.58 -2.24 41.41
C GLN A 289 -29.31 -1.21 40.30
N LYS A 290 -29.46 0.09 40.58
CA LYS A 290 -29.10 1.16 39.63
C LYS A 290 -27.59 1.18 39.33
N ALA A 291 -26.74 1.02 40.34
CA ALA A 291 -25.29 0.95 40.18
C ALA A 291 -24.89 -0.22 39.29
N THR A 292 -25.37 -1.43 39.57
CA THR A 292 -25.07 -2.63 38.76
C THR A 292 -25.67 -2.59 37.35
N GLN A 293 -26.74 -1.83 37.11
CA GLN A 293 -27.22 -1.52 35.75
C GLN A 293 -26.30 -0.54 35.02
N LEU A 294 -25.84 0.53 35.70
CA LEU A 294 -24.90 1.51 35.14
C LEU A 294 -23.54 0.89 34.85
N GLU A 295 -23.02 0.04 35.74
CA GLU A 295 -21.78 -0.74 35.55
C GLU A 295 -21.86 -1.59 34.28
N LYS A 296 -22.93 -2.39 34.11
CA LYS A 296 -23.16 -3.17 32.89
C LYS A 296 -23.27 -2.29 31.63
N SER A 297 -23.89 -1.11 31.74
CA SER A 297 -23.94 -0.17 30.63
C SER A 297 -22.56 0.41 30.29
N VAL A 298 -21.72 0.70 31.28
CA VAL A 298 -20.33 1.16 31.08
C VAL A 298 -19.48 0.06 30.47
N GLU A 299 -19.63 -1.20 30.91
CA GLU A 299 -18.93 -2.35 30.34
C GLU A 299 -19.26 -2.53 28.86
N ARG A 300 -20.55 -2.46 28.50
CA ARG A 300 -20.99 -2.55 27.09
C ARG A 300 -20.42 -1.41 26.24
N MET A 301 -20.43 -0.17 26.76
CA MET A 301 -19.84 0.98 26.07
C MET A 301 -18.31 0.87 25.92
N ARG A 302 -17.61 0.23 26.87
CA ARG A 302 -16.17 -0.08 26.75
C ARG A 302 -15.91 -1.14 25.68
N GLU A 303 -16.71 -2.20 25.62
CA GLU A 303 -16.64 -3.19 24.55
C GLU A 303 -16.88 -2.59 23.17
N GLU A 304 -17.91 -1.75 23.03
CA GLU A 304 -18.23 -1.04 21.78
C GLU A 304 -17.05 -0.15 21.36
N LEU A 305 -16.49 0.64 22.29
CA LEU A 305 -15.31 1.47 22.05
C LEU A 305 -14.06 0.66 21.70
N ALA A 306 -13.87 -0.52 22.29
CA ALA A 306 -12.74 -1.41 21.98
C ALA A 306 -12.86 -2.03 20.58
N LYS A 307 -14.07 -2.45 20.17
CA LYS A 307 -14.37 -2.95 18.81
C LYS A 307 -14.14 -1.85 17.78
N GLU A 308 -14.64 -0.64 18.04
CA GLU A 308 -14.41 0.58 17.27
C GLU A 308 -12.92 0.96 17.17
N GLY A 309 -12.16 0.79 18.25
CA GLY A 309 -10.71 1.00 18.26
C GLY A 309 -9.96 -0.01 17.38
N ALA A 310 -10.31 -1.30 17.48
CA ALA A 310 -9.74 -2.35 16.64
C ALA A 310 -10.04 -2.15 15.14
N MET A 311 -11.27 -1.74 14.79
CA MET A 311 -11.63 -1.42 13.40
C MET A 311 -10.84 -0.23 12.84
N ARG A 312 -10.56 0.80 13.64
CA ARG A 312 -9.67 1.91 13.21
C ARG A 312 -8.24 1.43 12.99
N ALA A 313 -7.69 0.64 13.92
CA ALA A 313 -6.34 0.11 13.79
C ALA A 313 -6.17 -0.78 12.55
N ASP A 314 -7.17 -1.61 12.20
CA ASP A 314 -7.15 -2.42 10.99
C ASP A 314 -7.27 -1.56 9.71
N LEU A 315 -8.19 -0.60 9.67
CA LEU A 315 -8.31 0.33 8.53
C LEU A 315 -7.05 1.18 8.32
N GLU A 316 -6.42 1.63 9.41
CA GLU A 316 -5.12 2.32 9.37
C GLU A 316 -4.02 1.39 8.85
N ALA A 317 -3.93 0.14 9.33
CA ALA A 317 -2.95 -0.83 8.84
C ALA A 317 -3.14 -1.13 7.33
N GLN A 318 -4.38 -1.38 6.89
CA GLN A 318 -4.71 -1.57 5.47
C GLN A 318 -4.36 -0.35 4.62
N TRP A 319 -4.56 0.87 5.13
CA TRP A 319 -4.21 2.11 4.41
C TRP A 319 -2.69 2.32 4.33
N GLN A 320 -1.97 2.09 5.43
CA GLN A 320 -0.50 2.17 5.46
C GLN A 320 0.13 1.16 4.50
N GLN A 321 -0.38 -0.08 4.49
CA GLN A 321 0.08 -1.12 3.56
C GLN A 321 -0.19 -0.72 2.10
N LYS A 322 -1.44 -0.37 1.74
CA LYS A 322 -1.78 0.08 0.39
C LYS A 322 -0.94 1.27 -0.07
N ARG A 323 -0.62 2.22 0.82
CA ARG A 323 0.24 3.37 0.49
C ARG A 323 1.68 2.92 0.16
N GLU A 324 2.22 1.97 0.92
CA GLU A 324 3.57 1.45 0.69
C GLU A 324 3.61 0.56 -0.58
N ASP A 325 2.58 -0.24 -0.84
CA ASP A 325 2.40 -0.99 -2.09
C ASP A 325 2.43 -0.04 -3.30
N HIS A 326 1.59 1.02 -3.31
CA HIS A 326 1.54 2.01 -4.38
C HIS A 326 2.86 2.78 -4.55
N LYS A 327 3.54 3.11 -3.44
CA LYS A 327 4.86 3.75 -3.45
C LYS A 327 5.91 2.85 -4.11
N SER A 328 5.92 1.55 -3.80
CA SER A 328 6.83 0.59 -4.42
C SER A 328 6.54 0.41 -5.93
N GLU A 329 5.27 0.39 -6.33
CA GLU A 329 4.86 0.30 -7.74
C GLU A 329 5.23 1.57 -8.52
N VAL A 330 5.03 2.76 -7.94
CA VAL A 330 5.47 4.04 -8.54
C VAL A 330 6.99 4.09 -8.68
N GLN A 331 7.76 3.58 -7.71
CA GLN A 331 9.22 3.44 -7.84
C GLN A 331 9.59 2.50 -8.98
N ARG A 332 8.99 1.30 -9.05
CA ARG A 332 9.19 0.30 -10.10
C ARG A 332 8.87 0.86 -11.50
N LEU A 333 7.79 1.64 -11.63
CA LEU A 333 7.39 2.29 -12.88
C LEU A 333 8.38 3.39 -13.27
N ASN A 334 8.82 4.25 -12.32
CA ASN A 334 9.82 5.27 -12.60
C ASN A 334 11.17 4.67 -13.05
N GLU A 335 11.62 3.58 -12.43
CA GLU A 335 12.80 2.85 -12.90
C GLU A 335 12.62 2.22 -14.29
N LEU A 336 11.41 1.77 -14.64
CA LEU A 336 11.12 1.21 -15.96
C LEU A 336 11.12 2.31 -17.03
N THR A 337 10.47 3.44 -16.76
CA THR A 337 10.47 4.63 -17.63
C THR A 337 11.88 5.17 -17.84
N GLY A 338 12.66 5.36 -16.77
CA GLY A 338 14.04 5.85 -16.87
C GLY A 338 14.98 4.91 -17.64
N ARG A 339 14.72 3.59 -17.64
CA ARG A 339 15.41 2.62 -18.52
C ARG A 339 14.97 2.76 -19.97
N ALA A 340 13.67 2.88 -20.23
CA ALA A 340 13.14 3.07 -21.58
C ALA A 340 13.65 4.38 -22.22
N GLU A 341 13.70 5.48 -21.47
CA GLU A 341 14.28 6.75 -21.91
C GLU A 341 15.77 6.63 -22.25
N GLN A 342 16.55 5.88 -21.47
CA GLN A 342 17.96 5.63 -21.75
C GLN A 342 18.18 4.80 -23.02
N GLU A 343 17.39 3.76 -23.26
CA GLU A 343 17.46 3.00 -24.52
C GLU A 343 16.98 3.83 -25.72
N LEU A 344 15.93 4.64 -25.58
CA LEU A 344 15.50 5.58 -26.63
C LEU A 344 16.57 6.63 -26.93
N ALA A 345 17.29 7.14 -25.92
CA ALA A 345 18.40 8.07 -26.12
C ALA A 345 19.59 7.42 -26.85
N LYS A 346 19.94 6.17 -26.50
CA LYS A 346 20.94 5.38 -27.23
C LYS A 346 20.53 5.13 -28.69
N LEU A 347 19.27 4.73 -28.92
CA LEU A 347 18.74 4.46 -30.25
C LEU A 347 18.71 5.71 -31.13
N ARG A 348 18.24 6.84 -30.60
CA ARG A 348 18.27 8.15 -31.30
C ARG A 348 19.69 8.55 -31.68
N LYS A 349 20.66 8.36 -30.78
CA LYS A 349 22.09 8.63 -31.07
C LYS A 349 22.63 7.68 -32.15
N GLY A 350 22.36 6.38 -32.06
CA GLY A 350 22.78 5.39 -33.04
C GLY A 350 22.21 5.67 -34.44
N TYR A 351 20.91 6.02 -34.52
CA TYR A 351 20.26 6.42 -35.78
C TYR A 351 20.88 7.69 -36.37
N ALA A 352 21.17 8.71 -35.56
CA ALA A 352 21.83 9.93 -36.03
C ALA A 352 23.24 9.65 -36.59
N GLN A 353 24.02 8.78 -35.92
CA GLN A 353 25.35 8.37 -36.38
C GLN A 353 25.28 7.53 -37.67
N LEU A 354 24.31 6.62 -37.77
CA LEU A 354 24.08 5.82 -38.99
C LEU A 354 23.65 6.71 -40.17
N LYS A 355 22.71 7.64 -39.95
CA LYS A 355 22.27 8.60 -40.97
C LYS A 355 23.42 9.46 -41.48
N GLN A 356 24.30 9.92 -40.59
CA GLN A 356 25.50 10.64 -41.00
C GLN A 356 26.43 9.75 -41.83
N SER A 357 26.76 8.54 -41.37
CA SER A 357 27.64 7.61 -42.09
C SER A 357 27.09 7.20 -43.47
N VAL A 358 25.77 7.13 -43.64
CA VAL A 358 25.13 6.84 -44.95
C VAL A 358 25.19 8.06 -45.87
N ASN A 359 24.97 9.27 -45.35
CA ASN A 359 25.11 10.50 -46.12
C ASN A 359 26.57 10.72 -46.59
N ASP A 360 27.54 10.47 -45.71
CA ASP A 360 28.97 10.64 -46.01
C ASP A 360 29.43 9.69 -47.14
N GLU A 361 28.99 8.42 -47.12
CA GLU A 361 29.30 7.45 -48.18
C GLU A 361 28.51 7.75 -49.48
N LEU A 362 27.26 8.23 -49.39
CA LEU A 362 26.48 8.65 -50.55
C LEU A 362 27.10 9.87 -51.27
N GLN A 363 27.64 10.84 -50.51
CA GLN A 363 28.39 11.96 -51.08
C GLN A 363 29.65 11.47 -51.77
N LYS A 364 30.44 10.61 -51.11
CA LYS A 364 31.65 10.01 -51.69
C LYS A 364 31.36 9.26 -53.00
N LEU A 365 30.30 8.43 -53.04
CA LEU A 365 29.89 7.73 -54.27
C LEU A 365 29.43 8.71 -55.37
N THR A 366 28.84 9.84 -55.00
CA THR A 366 28.46 10.92 -55.93
C THR A 366 29.70 11.61 -56.52
N ASP A 367 30.68 11.94 -55.69
CA ASP A 367 31.96 12.54 -56.10
C ASP A 367 32.77 11.60 -57.01
N GLU A 368 32.87 10.32 -56.64
CA GLU A 368 33.53 9.26 -57.42
C GLU A 368 32.86 9.07 -58.79
N ARG A 369 31.52 9.01 -58.83
CA ARG A 369 30.72 8.96 -60.07
C ARG A 369 31.01 10.16 -60.98
N GLU A 370 31.04 11.37 -60.42
CA GLU A 370 31.32 12.59 -61.19
C GLU A 370 32.77 12.70 -61.66
N GLN A 371 33.72 12.10 -60.94
CA GLN A 371 35.10 11.95 -61.41
C GLN A 371 35.18 10.97 -62.60
N VAL A 372 34.46 9.85 -62.54
CA VAL A 372 34.39 8.88 -63.66
C VAL A 372 33.75 9.50 -64.90
N TYR A 373 32.63 10.23 -64.78
CA TYR A 373 32.02 10.91 -65.92
C TYR A 373 32.98 11.90 -66.60
N ARG A 374 33.67 12.75 -65.83
CA ARG A 374 34.66 13.69 -66.36
C ARG A 374 35.82 12.99 -67.08
N HIS A 375 36.30 11.86 -66.55
CA HIS A 375 37.35 11.08 -67.22
C HIS A 375 36.86 10.43 -68.52
N LEU A 376 35.63 9.91 -68.54
CA LEU A 376 35.02 9.29 -69.71
C LEU A 376 34.78 10.32 -70.83
N GLU A 377 34.33 11.53 -70.50
CA GLU A 377 34.16 12.65 -71.44
C GLU A 377 35.49 13.09 -72.08
N VAL A 378 36.59 13.09 -71.30
CA VAL A 378 37.95 13.36 -71.81
C VAL A 378 38.40 12.23 -72.75
N LEU A 379 38.20 10.96 -72.36
CA LEU A 379 38.56 9.81 -73.20
C LEU A 379 37.77 9.76 -74.52
N GLN A 380 36.51 10.20 -74.54
CA GLN A 380 35.74 10.35 -75.78
C GLN A 380 36.37 11.36 -76.73
N LYS A 381 36.70 12.57 -76.23
CA LYS A 381 37.33 13.64 -77.02
C LYS A 381 38.72 13.24 -77.54
N ASP A 382 39.54 12.59 -76.72
CA ASP A 382 40.85 12.06 -77.13
C ASP A 382 40.70 10.99 -78.23
N ASN A 383 39.69 10.11 -78.13
CA ASN A 383 39.45 9.04 -79.11
C ASN A 383 38.90 9.59 -80.45
N GLU A 384 37.96 10.55 -80.40
CA GLU A 384 37.48 11.27 -81.59
C GLU A 384 38.62 11.99 -82.32
N PHE A 385 39.48 12.70 -81.56
CA PHE A 385 40.67 13.37 -82.10
C PHE A 385 41.65 12.39 -82.75
N LEU A 386 41.98 11.28 -82.07
CA LEU A 386 42.88 10.26 -82.59
C LEU A 386 42.31 9.51 -83.80
N SER A 387 41.00 9.23 -83.81
CA SER A 387 40.31 8.59 -84.93
C SER A 387 40.31 9.50 -86.17
N GLY A 388 39.99 10.79 -85.99
CA GLY A 388 40.09 11.79 -87.06
C GLY A 388 41.50 11.91 -87.61
N LYS A 389 42.52 12.04 -86.74
CA LYS A 389 43.94 12.07 -87.13
C LYS A 389 44.40 10.81 -87.87
N TYR A 390 43.90 9.64 -87.47
CA TYR A 390 44.22 8.38 -88.13
C TYR A 390 43.59 8.31 -89.53
N LEU A 391 42.35 8.76 -89.71
CA LEU A 391 41.70 8.85 -91.01
C LEU A 391 42.41 9.83 -91.94
N GLU A 392 42.69 11.05 -91.48
CA GLU A 392 43.44 12.07 -92.25
C GLU A 392 44.78 11.52 -92.76
N ASN A 393 45.60 10.94 -91.88
CA ASN A 393 46.89 10.38 -92.25
C ASN A 393 46.76 9.11 -93.11
N SER A 394 45.73 8.28 -92.88
CA SER A 394 45.54 7.03 -93.62
C SER A 394 45.12 7.30 -95.07
N ASP A 395 44.32 8.33 -95.33
CA ASP A 395 43.93 8.70 -96.69
C ASP A 395 45.05 9.47 -97.42
N GLN A 396 45.76 10.37 -96.72
CA GLN A 396 47.00 10.99 -97.25
C GLN A 396 48.07 9.97 -97.65
N LEU A 397 48.18 8.85 -96.94
CA LEU A 397 49.11 7.75 -97.28
C LEU A 397 48.62 6.82 -98.41
N LYS A 398 47.33 6.86 -98.78
CA LYS A 398 46.78 6.10 -99.93
C LYS A 398 46.87 6.90 -101.22
N ASP A 399 46.66 8.21 -101.14
CA ASP A 399 46.66 9.12 -102.28
C ASP A 399 48.08 9.62 -102.66
N GLN A 400 49.13 9.16 -101.98
CA GLN A 400 50.52 9.44 -102.31
C GLN A 400 51.07 8.47 -103.37
N ASP A 401 51.23 8.96 -104.60
CA ASP A 401 52.03 8.30 -105.64
C ASP A 401 53.51 8.18 -105.22
N ILE A 402 54.10 6.99 -105.41
CA ILE A 402 55.51 6.70 -105.09
C ILE A 402 56.43 7.36 -106.14
N ASN A 403 56.67 8.66 -105.98
CA ASN A 403 57.64 9.40 -106.78
C ASN A 403 59.07 9.17 -106.27
N LEU A 404 59.93 8.65 -107.15
CA LEU A 404 61.37 8.54 -106.92
C LEU A 404 62.06 9.76 -107.57
N PRO A 405 62.85 10.56 -106.84
CA PRO A 405 63.44 11.80 -107.36
C PRO A 405 64.23 11.60 -108.66
N GLN A 406 63.96 12.42 -109.66
CA GLN A 406 64.56 12.36 -111.00
C GLN A 406 65.59 13.48 -111.22
N SER A 407 65.58 14.52 -110.38
CA SER A 407 66.61 15.58 -110.35
C SER A 407 67.32 15.69 -108.99
N ILE A 408 68.48 16.36 -108.99
CA ILE A 408 69.27 16.63 -107.78
C ILE A 408 68.52 17.60 -106.85
N ASP A 409 67.73 18.53 -107.40
CA ASP A 409 67.02 19.54 -106.63
C ASP A 409 65.78 18.96 -105.94
N GLU A 410 65.03 18.07 -106.62
CA GLU A 410 63.98 17.23 -105.99
C GLU A 410 64.56 16.38 -104.84
N LEU A 411 65.77 15.84 -105.00
CA LEU A 411 66.42 15.06 -103.96
C LEU A 411 66.82 15.93 -102.76
N HIS A 412 67.27 17.17 -102.97
CA HIS A 412 67.50 18.13 -101.89
C HIS A 412 66.20 18.51 -101.16
N GLU A 413 65.11 18.76 -101.89
CA GLU A 413 63.80 19.09 -101.32
C GLU A 413 63.22 17.91 -100.51
N LEU A 414 63.35 16.68 -101.00
CA LEU A 414 62.99 15.47 -100.26
C LEU A 414 63.85 15.29 -99.00
N VAL A 415 65.16 15.55 -99.08
CA VAL A 415 66.06 15.48 -97.90
C VAL A 415 65.70 16.53 -96.86
N LEU A 416 65.36 17.76 -97.26
CA LEU A 416 64.87 18.81 -96.35
C LEU A 416 63.55 18.39 -95.69
N THR A 417 62.59 17.89 -96.49
CA THR A 417 61.29 17.40 -96.01
C THR A 417 61.44 16.23 -95.02
N LEU A 418 62.36 15.30 -95.29
CA LEU A 418 62.69 14.21 -94.35
C LEU A 418 63.38 14.73 -93.08
N HIS A 419 64.17 15.80 -93.16
CA HIS A 419 64.79 16.42 -91.99
C HIS A 419 63.77 17.16 -91.12
N GLU A 420 62.79 17.83 -91.73
CA GLU A 420 61.68 18.47 -91.02
C GLU A 420 60.77 17.42 -90.34
N ASN A 421 60.44 16.34 -91.03
CA ASN A 421 59.74 15.19 -90.43
C ASN A 421 60.55 14.53 -89.30
N LEU A 422 61.89 14.51 -89.37
CA LEU A 422 62.75 14.04 -88.28
C LEU A 422 62.70 14.97 -87.06
N ILE A 423 62.56 16.28 -87.26
CA ILE A 423 62.37 17.27 -86.19
C ILE A 423 60.98 17.12 -85.55
N VAL A 424 59.92 16.95 -86.35
CA VAL A 424 58.54 16.72 -85.87
C VAL A 424 58.43 15.42 -85.08
N THR A 425 58.97 14.31 -85.59
CA THR A 425 58.96 13.03 -84.87
C THR A 425 59.79 13.07 -83.59
N LYS A 426 60.97 13.70 -83.61
CA LYS A 426 61.79 13.87 -82.40
C LYS A 426 61.09 14.72 -81.33
N THR A 427 60.50 15.85 -81.70
CA THR A 427 59.74 16.69 -80.75
C THR A 427 58.47 16.00 -80.24
N GLY A 428 57.85 15.13 -81.06
CA GLY A 428 56.80 14.20 -80.64
C GLY A 428 57.27 13.19 -79.58
N CYS A 429 58.45 12.59 -79.74
CA CYS A 429 59.05 11.73 -78.72
C CYS A 429 59.37 12.49 -77.43
N GLU A 430 59.98 13.67 -77.50
CA GLU A 430 60.27 14.51 -76.33
C GLU A 430 58.97 14.92 -75.58
N PHE A 431 57.86 15.10 -76.30
CA PHE A 431 56.54 15.32 -75.69
C PHE A 431 55.99 14.04 -75.03
N ALA A 432 56.11 12.88 -75.67
CA ALA A 432 55.68 11.59 -75.13
C ALA A 432 56.45 11.19 -73.86
N GLU A 433 57.76 11.46 -73.81
CA GLU A 433 58.59 11.28 -72.62
C GLU A 433 58.12 12.18 -71.46
N ARG A 434 57.84 13.47 -71.73
CA ARG A 434 57.29 14.40 -70.73
C ARG A 434 55.89 13.98 -70.25
N LYS A 435 55.02 13.50 -71.14
CA LYS A 435 53.70 12.95 -70.75
C LYS A 435 53.84 11.70 -69.89
N THR A 436 54.83 10.83 -70.20
CA THR A 436 55.15 9.64 -69.41
C THR A 436 55.65 9.99 -68.01
N LEU A 437 56.51 11.00 -67.88
CA LEU A 437 56.95 11.53 -66.57
C LEU A 437 55.78 12.09 -65.76
N SER A 438 54.93 12.92 -66.38
CA SER A 438 53.73 13.46 -65.72
C SER A 438 52.76 12.37 -65.24
N MET A 439 52.64 11.26 -65.98
CA MET A 439 51.84 10.10 -65.56
C MET A 439 52.53 9.28 -64.44
N GLN A 440 53.87 9.27 -64.37
CA GLN A 440 54.58 8.67 -63.24
C GLN A 440 54.39 9.48 -61.95
N ASP A 441 54.38 10.82 -62.04
CA ASP A 441 54.11 11.73 -60.92
C ASP A 441 52.65 11.62 -60.42
N GLU A 442 51.69 11.42 -61.33
CA GLU A 442 50.30 11.12 -60.95
C GLU A 442 50.17 9.76 -60.25
N VAL A 443 50.88 8.73 -60.75
CA VAL A 443 50.90 7.39 -60.15
C VAL A 443 51.59 7.36 -58.77
N THR A 444 52.62 8.18 -58.53
CA THR A 444 53.20 8.31 -57.18
C THR A 444 52.26 9.05 -56.23
N LEU A 445 51.63 10.14 -56.67
CA LEU A 445 50.61 10.85 -55.88
C LEU A 445 49.46 9.93 -55.47
N LEU A 446 48.96 9.08 -56.38
CA LEU A 446 47.89 8.12 -56.09
C LEU A 446 48.32 7.04 -55.07
N ARG A 447 49.59 6.58 -55.12
CA ARG A 447 50.15 5.65 -54.12
C ARG A 447 50.28 6.28 -52.73
N ASP A 448 50.73 7.53 -52.65
CA ASP A 448 50.85 8.24 -51.38
C ASP A 448 49.47 8.53 -50.75
N GLN A 449 48.46 8.85 -51.59
CA GLN A 449 47.06 8.91 -51.13
C GLN A 449 46.56 7.55 -50.63
N GLN A 450 46.87 6.44 -51.33
CA GLN A 450 46.49 5.09 -50.90
C GLN A 450 47.14 4.74 -49.56
N HIS A 451 48.45 4.92 -49.40
CA HIS A 451 49.14 4.66 -48.13
C HIS A 451 48.66 5.55 -46.98
N THR A 452 48.25 6.80 -47.27
CA THR A 452 47.62 7.66 -46.26
C THR A 452 46.26 7.09 -45.82
N ARG A 453 45.39 6.72 -46.76
CA ARG A 453 44.11 6.04 -46.50
C ARG A 453 44.31 4.74 -45.70
N GLU A 454 45.27 3.90 -46.09
CA GLU A 454 45.63 2.66 -45.38
C GLU A 454 46.11 2.91 -43.95
N ARG A 455 46.96 3.93 -43.74
CA ARG A 455 47.47 4.27 -42.40
C ARG A 455 46.34 4.72 -41.47
N ASP A 456 45.42 5.51 -41.99
CA ASP A 456 44.33 6.09 -41.22
C ASP A 456 43.19 5.06 -40.99
N LEU A 457 42.94 4.14 -41.93
CA LEU A 457 42.15 2.92 -41.72
C LEU A 457 42.75 2.05 -40.60
N ARG A 458 44.05 1.74 -40.67
CA ARG A 458 44.75 0.99 -39.61
C ARG A 458 44.77 1.73 -38.26
N ARG A 459 44.48 3.03 -38.23
CA ARG A 459 44.31 3.79 -36.98
C ARG A 459 42.91 3.59 -36.43
N THR A 460 41.86 3.77 -37.24
CA THR A 460 40.48 3.54 -36.79
C THR A 460 40.25 2.10 -36.36
N GLU A 461 40.84 1.12 -37.06
CA GLU A 461 40.87 -0.31 -36.68
C GLU A 461 41.43 -0.53 -35.26
N ARG A 462 42.55 0.12 -34.92
CA ARG A 462 43.14 0.10 -33.57
C ARG A 462 42.24 0.78 -32.55
N ASP A 463 41.66 1.93 -32.88
CA ASP A 463 40.77 2.67 -32.00
C ASP A 463 39.47 1.88 -31.70
N TYR A 464 38.90 1.17 -32.70
CA TYR A 464 37.80 0.24 -32.50
C TYR A 464 38.21 -1.00 -31.70
N THR A 465 39.38 -1.60 -31.97
CA THR A 465 39.90 -2.75 -31.20
C THR A 465 40.09 -2.40 -29.73
N ASN A 466 40.69 -1.23 -29.44
CA ASN A 466 40.81 -0.68 -28.10
C ASN A 466 39.42 -0.46 -27.47
N LYS A 467 38.43 -0.02 -28.25
CA LYS A 467 37.07 0.20 -27.73
C LYS A 467 36.33 -1.10 -27.42
N ILE A 468 36.51 -2.14 -28.23
CA ILE A 468 35.98 -3.48 -27.97
C ILE A 468 36.60 -4.03 -26.68
N ALA A 469 37.93 -3.98 -26.53
CA ALA A 469 38.61 -4.44 -25.31
C ALA A 469 38.13 -3.71 -24.04
N GLN A 470 37.87 -2.40 -24.12
CA GLN A 470 37.25 -1.64 -23.01
C GLN A 470 35.83 -2.12 -22.68
N LEU A 471 35.00 -2.39 -23.70
CA LEU A 471 33.62 -2.83 -23.51
C LEU A 471 33.55 -4.27 -22.96
N GLU A 472 34.42 -5.17 -23.42
CA GLU A 472 34.57 -6.50 -22.85
C GLU A 472 34.96 -6.43 -21.37
N GLU A 473 35.93 -5.61 -21.01
CA GLU A 473 36.39 -5.49 -19.63
C GLU A 473 35.30 -4.86 -18.72
N GLN A 474 34.55 -3.88 -19.23
CA GLN A 474 33.35 -3.37 -18.55
C GLN A 474 32.28 -4.46 -18.37
N LEU A 475 32.07 -5.32 -19.37
CA LEU A 475 31.12 -6.44 -19.29
C LEU A 475 31.56 -7.49 -18.25
N ARG A 476 32.86 -7.83 -18.20
CA ARG A 476 33.44 -8.72 -17.17
C ARG A 476 33.25 -8.14 -15.77
N GLN A 477 33.48 -6.85 -15.58
CA GLN A 477 33.31 -6.17 -14.29
C GLN A 477 31.84 -6.14 -13.85
N GLN A 478 30.91 -5.89 -14.76
CA GLN A 478 29.46 -5.97 -14.48
C GLN A 478 29.02 -7.40 -14.16
N TYR A 479 29.53 -8.41 -14.88
CA TYR A 479 29.25 -9.81 -14.60
C TYR A 479 29.79 -10.25 -13.22
N ALA A 480 31.02 -9.86 -12.88
CA ALA A 480 31.60 -10.11 -11.55
C ALA A 480 30.91 -9.30 -10.42
N HIS A 481 30.22 -8.21 -10.74
CA HIS A 481 29.35 -7.49 -9.79
C HIS A 481 28.01 -8.22 -9.61
N TYR A 482 27.38 -8.65 -10.70
CA TYR A 482 26.16 -9.48 -10.69
C TYR A 482 26.35 -10.78 -9.90
N GLN A 483 27.47 -11.49 -10.08
CA GLN A 483 27.79 -12.70 -9.31
C GLN A 483 27.90 -12.43 -7.80
N ARG A 484 28.46 -11.28 -7.39
CA ARG A 484 28.52 -10.88 -5.96
C ARG A 484 27.14 -10.54 -5.40
N LEU A 485 26.28 -9.88 -6.18
CA LEU A 485 24.89 -9.63 -5.79
C LEU A 485 24.08 -10.94 -5.68
N ALA A 486 24.30 -11.91 -6.57
CA ALA A 486 23.66 -13.22 -6.51
C ALA A 486 24.06 -13.99 -5.24
N ALA A 487 25.37 -14.04 -4.93
CA ALA A 487 25.86 -14.68 -3.70
C ALA A 487 25.28 -14.02 -2.43
N HIS A 488 25.26 -12.68 -2.36
CA HIS A 488 24.63 -11.96 -1.24
C HIS A 488 23.13 -12.18 -1.15
N LYS A 489 22.42 -12.39 -2.26
CA LYS A 489 21.00 -12.77 -2.24
C LYS A 489 20.83 -14.15 -1.61
N GLU A 490 21.65 -15.14 -1.98
CA GLU A 490 21.62 -16.48 -1.37
C GLU A 490 21.99 -16.45 0.13
N ASP A 491 22.91 -15.57 0.54
CA ASP A 491 23.21 -15.34 1.97
C ASP A 491 21.99 -14.80 2.73
N LEU A 492 21.29 -13.81 2.15
CA LEU A 492 20.09 -13.22 2.73
C LEU A 492 18.92 -14.21 2.78
N GLU A 493 18.71 -15.02 1.74
CA GLU A 493 17.66 -16.06 1.71
C GLU A 493 17.94 -17.15 2.76
N ARG A 494 19.21 -17.53 2.98
CA ARG A 494 19.62 -18.42 4.07
C ARG A 494 19.36 -17.81 5.45
N ALA A 495 19.77 -16.56 5.67
CA ALA A 495 19.55 -15.86 6.95
C ALA A 495 18.06 -15.64 7.25
N GLU A 496 17.24 -15.34 6.24
CA GLU A 496 15.79 -15.21 6.39
C GLU A 496 15.14 -16.57 6.73
N ALA A 497 15.57 -17.66 6.11
CA ALA A 497 15.11 -19.01 6.44
C ALA A 497 15.49 -19.44 7.87
N GLU A 498 16.67 -19.07 8.35
CA GLU A 498 17.10 -19.31 9.75
C GLU A 498 16.30 -18.47 10.74
N SER A 499 16.09 -17.17 10.47
CA SER A 499 15.24 -16.30 11.28
C SER A 499 13.78 -16.79 11.34
N LYS A 500 13.23 -17.29 10.21
CA LYS A 500 11.90 -17.93 10.16
C LYS A 500 11.83 -19.19 11.04
N ARG A 501 12.88 -20.03 11.06
CA ARG A 501 12.96 -21.20 11.96
C ARG A 501 12.98 -20.75 13.43
N GLN A 502 13.86 -19.82 13.80
CA GLN A 502 13.95 -19.28 15.16
C GLN A 502 12.62 -18.67 15.64
N MET A 503 11.94 -17.90 14.78
CA MET A 503 10.59 -17.39 15.09
C MET A 503 9.56 -18.51 15.27
N SER A 504 9.62 -19.60 14.50
CA SER A 504 8.71 -20.73 14.68
C SER A 504 8.95 -21.48 15.99
N GLU A 505 10.22 -21.62 16.40
CA GLU A 505 10.62 -22.27 17.66
C GLU A 505 10.21 -21.43 18.88
N LEU A 506 10.49 -20.12 18.87
CA LEU A 506 10.06 -19.19 19.92
C LEU A 506 8.53 -19.11 20.04
N ARG A 507 7.79 -19.22 18.93
CA ARG A 507 6.32 -19.33 18.94
C ARG A 507 5.86 -20.62 19.61
N MET A 508 6.52 -21.75 19.32
CA MET A 508 6.22 -23.04 19.98
C MET A 508 6.42 -22.95 21.49
N GLN A 509 7.59 -22.46 21.92
CA GLN A 509 7.92 -22.25 23.35
C GLN A 509 6.91 -21.28 24.03
N THR A 510 6.46 -20.25 23.32
CA THR A 510 5.43 -19.33 23.84
C THR A 510 4.09 -20.05 24.07
N ILE A 511 3.66 -20.90 23.15
CA ILE A 511 2.43 -21.70 23.27
C ILE A 511 2.54 -22.71 24.43
N GLU A 512 3.69 -23.37 24.58
CA GLU A 512 3.95 -24.30 25.68
C GLU A 512 3.92 -23.60 27.04
N LEU A 513 4.54 -22.41 27.15
CA LEU A 513 4.53 -21.59 28.37
C LEU A 513 3.12 -21.04 28.68
N GLN A 514 2.35 -20.64 27.68
CA GLN A 514 0.94 -20.26 27.86
C GLN A 514 0.11 -21.45 28.39
N ALA A 515 0.24 -22.63 27.78
CA ALA A 515 -0.44 -23.85 28.22
C ALA A 515 0.04 -24.36 29.60
N ALA A 516 1.25 -23.99 30.04
CA ALA A 516 1.74 -24.23 31.40
C ALA A 516 1.13 -23.24 32.40
N ASN A 517 1.11 -21.95 32.09
CA ASN A 517 0.50 -20.91 32.91
C ASN A 517 -1.00 -21.18 33.12
N GLU A 518 -1.76 -21.53 32.08
CA GLU A 518 -3.16 -21.92 32.20
C GLU A 518 -3.41 -23.06 33.20
N LYS A 519 -2.50 -24.03 33.29
CA LYS A 519 -2.60 -25.15 34.23
C LYS A 519 -2.31 -24.67 35.66
N LEU A 520 -1.29 -23.82 35.82
CA LEU A 520 -0.97 -23.21 37.12
C LEU A 520 -2.10 -22.29 37.61
N ASP A 521 -2.74 -21.53 36.73
CA ASP A 521 -3.89 -20.68 37.08
C ASP A 521 -5.11 -21.49 37.49
N LYS A 522 -5.41 -22.60 36.81
CA LYS A 522 -6.46 -23.55 37.23
C LYS A 522 -6.16 -24.12 38.62
N VAL A 523 -4.93 -24.55 38.88
CA VAL A 523 -4.49 -25.02 40.21
C VAL A 523 -4.56 -23.90 41.27
N ASN A 524 -4.18 -22.66 40.94
CA ASN A 524 -4.29 -21.50 41.82
C ASN A 524 -5.76 -21.18 42.17
N VAL A 525 -6.68 -21.30 41.22
CA VAL A 525 -8.12 -21.14 41.46
C VAL A 525 -8.64 -22.26 42.36
N ASP A 526 -8.30 -23.52 42.09
CA ASP A 526 -8.68 -24.66 42.95
C ASP A 526 -8.17 -24.53 44.39
N LEU A 527 -6.94 -24.04 44.56
CA LEU A 527 -6.34 -23.79 45.88
C LEU A 527 -7.01 -22.61 46.60
N LYS A 528 -7.35 -21.53 45.89
CA LYS A 528 -8.12 -20.40 46.45
C LYS A 528 -9.53 -20.84 46.87
N ASN A 529 -10.19 -21.66 46.06
CA ASN A 529 -11.52 -22.20 46.39
C ASN A 529 -11.45 -23.09 47.64
N LYS A 530 -10.46 -23.99 47.73
CA LYS A 530 -10.22 -24.82 48.92
C LYS A 530 -9.91 -23.99 50.17
N MET A 531 -9.08 -22.94 50.04
CA MET A 531 -8.83 -21.98 51.12
C MET A 531 -10.11 -21.29 51.60
N SER A 532 -10.98 -20.86 50.67
CA SER A 532 -12.25 -20.22 51.01
C SER A 532 -13.20 -21.17 51.75
N VAL A 533 -13.33 -22.41 51.30
CA VAL A 533 -14.17 -23.43 51.98
C VAL A 533 -13.62 -23.73 53.38
N LEU A 534 -12.30 -23.91 53.54
CA LEU A 534 -11.69 -24.15 54.85
C LEU A 534 -11.80 -22.95 55.80
N GLN A 535 -11.86 -21.72 55.28
CA GLN A 535 -12.14 -20.51 56.08
C GLN A 535 -13.61 -20.44 56.52
N GLU A 536 -14.55 -20.83 55.65
CA GLU A 536 -15.97 -20.92 55.97
C GLU A 536 -16.23 -22.04 57.00
N ASP A 537 -15.68 -23.23 56.79
CA ASP A 537 -15.72 -24.34 57.75
C ASP A 537 -15.13 -23.94 59.11
N LEU A 538 -14.00 -23.23 59.14
CA LEU A 538 -13.41 -22.73 60.39
C LEU A 538 -14.33 -21.73 61.10
N ALA A 539 -14.91 -20.77 60.37
CA ALA A 539 -15.86 -19.80 60.93
C ALA A 539 -17.13 -20.48 61.47
N ASN A 540 -17.65 -21.48 60.76
CA ASN A 540 -18.78 -22.30 61.20
C ASN A 540 -18.45 -23.12 62.46
N ASN A 541 -17.28 -23.76 62.52
CA ASN A 541 -16.83 -24.48 63.71
C ASN A 541 -16.62 -23.53 64.91
N GLU A 542 -16.05 -22.35 64.70
CA GLU A 542 -15.96 -21.32 65.72
C GLU A 542 -17.34 -20.86 66.23
N ALA A 543 -18.32 -20.69 65.34
CA ALA A 543 -19.69 -20.32 65.73
C ALA A 543 -20.35 -21.41 66.59
N VAL A 544 -20.25 -22.68 66.17
CA VAL A 544 -20.74 -23.83 66.92
C VAL A 544 -20.07 -23.94 68.29
N GLN A 545 -18.76 -23.70 68.40
CA GLN A 545 -18.06 -23.65 69.69
C GLN A 545 -18.56 -22.50 70.58
N LYS A 546 -18.73 -21.29 70.02
CA LYS A 546 -19.27 -20.13 70.75
C LYS A 546 -20.68 -20.41 71.29
N ASP A 547 -21.52 -21.09 70.52
CA ASP A 547 -22.89 -21.44 70.94
C ASP A 547 -22.93 -22.61 71.94
N PHE A 548 -22.04 -23.59 71.84
CA PHE A 548 -21.87 -24.62 72.87
C PHE A 548 -21.43 -24.02 74.21
N VAL A 549 -20.54 -23.02 74.20
CA VAL A 549 -20.16 -22.26 75.40
C VAL A 549 -21.33 -21.48 75.98
N LYS A 550 -22.12 -20.77 75.17
CA LYS A 550 -23.35 -20.09 75.63
C LYS A 550 -24.36 -21.07 76.24
N LEU A 551 -24.57 -22.22 75.59
CA LEU A 551 -25.55 -23.22 76.03
C LEU A 551 -25.13 -23.87 77.36
N SER A 552 -23.84 -24.21 77.51
CA SER A 552 -23.32 -24.79 78.75
C SER A 552 -23.34 -23.78 79.92
N GLN A 553 -23.04 -22.50 79.68
CA GLN A 553 -23.21 -21.43 80.66
C GLN A 553 -24.68 -21.24 81.06
N SER A 554 -25.59 -21.20 80.09
CA SER A 554 -27.04 -21.09 80.32
C SER A 554 -27.58 -22.28 81.13
N LEU A 555 -27.13 -23.50 80.81
CA LEU A 555 -27.49 -24.71 81.56
C LEU A 555 -26.95 -24.68 82.99
N GLN A 556 -25.72 -24.22 83.22
CA GLN A 556 -25.16 -24.01 84.57
C GLN A 556 -26.01 -23.00 85.36
N MET A 557 -26.38 -21.87 84.77
CA MET A 557 -27.26 -20.88 85.41
C MET A 557 -28.65 -21.46 85.73
N GLN A 558 -29.24 -22.28 84.84
CA GLN A 558 -30.51 -22.95 85.11
C GLN A 558 -30.41 -23.98 86.24
N LEU A 559 -29.35 -24.78 86.28
CA LEU A 559 -29.10 -25.77 87.34
C LEU A 559 -28.90 -25.08 88.70
N GLU A 560 -28.18 -23.96 88.76
CA GLU A 560 -28.00 -23.22 90.00
C GLU A 560 -29.28 -22.45 90.42
N LYS A 561 -30.09 -22.00 89.46
CA LYS A 561 -31.44 -21.48 89.71
C LYS A 561 -32.39 -22.55 90.29
N ILE A 562 -32.25 -23.81 89.88
CA ILE A 562 -32.99 -24.94 90.48
C ILE A 562 -32.49 -25.23 91.90
N ARG A 563 -31.18 -25.24 92.14
CA ARG A 563 -30.59 -25.45 93.48
C ARG A 563 -30.95 -24.36 94.49
N SER A 564 -31.06 -23.11 94.03
CA SER A 564 -31.41 -21.96 94.88
C SER A 564 -32.92 -21.82 95.17
N ALA A 565 -33.78 -22.66 94.58
CA ALA A 565 -35.23 -22.66 94.82
C ALA A 565 -35.68 -23.46 96.08
N ASP A 566 -34.75 -23.79 96.98
CA ASP A 566 -34.89 -24.77 98.08
C ASP A 566 -35.76 -24.30 99.28
N THR A 567 -36.81 -23.52 99.04
CA THR A 567 -37.67 -22.91 100.09
C THR A 567 -39.18 -23.09 99.90
N GLN A 568 -39.68 -23.67 98.80
CA GLN A 568 -41.11 -24.01 98.64
C GLN A 568 -41.33 -25.40 98.03
N VAL A 569 -41.35 -26.42 98.90
CA VAL A 569 -41.68 -27.80 98.52
C VAL A 569 -43.17 -28.05 98.76
N ARG A 570 -43.99 -28.01 97.71
CA ARG A 570 -45.36 -28.55 97.75
C ARG A 570 -45.27 -30.08 97.83
N TRP A 571 -45.68 -30.65 98.96
CA TRP A 571 -45.88 -32.09 99.06
C TRP A 571 -47.07 -32.48 98.20
N GLN A 572 -46.88 -33.54 97.40
CA GLN A 572 -47.92 -34.10 96.54
C GLN A 572 -48.83 -35.01 97.35
N ASP A 573 -50.15 -34.94 97.14
CA ASP A 573 -51.09 -35.79 97.88
C ASP A 573 -51.01 -37.24 97.41
N GLU A 574 -51.38 -38.20 98.26
CA GLU A 574 -51.35 -39.61 97.87
C GLU A 574 -52.41 -39.93 96.81
N ASP A 575 -53.55 -39.24 96.83
CA ASP A 575 -54.63 -39.43 95.85
C ASP A 575 -54.31 -38.83 94.47
N ASP A 576 -53.33 -37.93 94.35
CA ASP A 576 -52.90 -37.32 93.07
C ASP A 576 -52.08 -38.27 92.17
N VAL A 577 -51.72 -39.49 92.63
CA VAL A 577 -50.66 -40.30 91.98
C VAL A 577 -50.92 -41.81 91.95
N ASP A 578 -51.37 -42.32 90.80
CA ASP A 578 -51.55 -43.77 90.58
C ASP A 578 -50.29 -44.49 90.10
N HIS A 579 -49.35 -43.77 89.45
CA HIS A 579 -48.18 -44.35 88.80
C HIS A 579 -46.88 -43.70 89.27
N CYS A 580 -45.85 -44.50 89.57
CA CYS A 580 -44.54 -43.97 89.98
C CYS A 580 -43.86 -43.21 88.83
N PRO A 581 -43.56 -41.89 88.94
CA PRO A 581 -43.05 -41.09 87.82
C PRO A 581 -41.71 -41.57 87.24
N SER A 582 -40.89 -42.24 88.05
CA SER A 582 -39.56 -42.75 87.64
C SER A 582 -39.65 -44.03 86.81
N CYS A 583 -40.36 -45.06 87.28
CA CYS A 583 -40.44 -46.36 86.58
C CYS A 583 -41.76 -46.61 85.83
N ARG A 584 -42.71 -45.65 85.87
CA ARG A 584 -44.06 -45.70 85.27
C ARG A 584 -44.91 -46.90 85.66
N LYS A 585 -44.58 -47.59 86.76
CA LYS A 585 -45.36 -48.71 87.30
C LYS A 585 -46.39 -48.21 88.30
N GLU A 586 -47.61 -48.73 88.16
CA GLU A 586 -48.74 -48.48 89.06
C GLU A 586 -48.42 -48.81 90.53
N PHE A 587 -49.01 -48.04 91.46
CA PHE A 587 -48.97 -48.28 92.90
C PHE A 587 -50.00 -49.32 93.32
N THR A 588 -49.64 -50.18 94.28
CA THR A 588 -50.49 -51.30 94.73
C THR A 588 -50.29 -51.53 96.22
N VAL A 589 -51.11 -52.38 96.86
CA VAL A 589 -50.99 -52.70 98.30
C VAL A 589 -49.57 -53.18 98.67
N THR A 590 -48.86 -53.84 97.75
CA THR A 590 -47.46 -54.27 97.91
C THR A 590 -46.44 -53.22 97.45
N ARG A 591 -46.76 -52.36 96.47
CA ARG A 591 -45.95 -51.20 96.08
C ARG A 591 -46.53 -49.91 96.67
N ARG A 592 -46.13 -49.60 97.90
CA ARG A 592 -46.58 -48.39 98.63
C ARG A 592 -46.05 -47.08 98.01
N LYS A 593 -46.88 -46.04 98.11
CA LYS A 593 -46.56 -44.63 97.82
C LYS A 593 -45.54 -44.12 98.87
N GLN A 594 -44.57 -43.31 98.46
CA GLN A 594 -43.51 -42.73 99.31
C GLN A 594 -43.04 -41.39 98.71
N HIS A 595 -42.95 -40.33 99.51
CA HIS A 595 -42.50 -39.01 99.02
C HIS A 595 -40.97 -38.88 98.94
N CYS A 596 -40.50 -38.17 97.91
CA CYS A 596 -39.13 -37.65 97.84
C CYS A 596 -38.97 -36.47 98.79
N ARG A 597 -37.99 -36.55 99.71
CA ARG A 597 -37.81 -35.58 100.80
C ARG A 597 -37.08 -34.29 100.40
N HIS A 598 -36.97 -34.02 99.09
CA HIS A 598 -36.47 -32.76 98.53
C HIS A 598 -37.52 -32.14 97.60
N CYS A 599 -38.04 -32.86 96.59
CA CYS A 599 -39.03 -32.32 95.66
C CYS A 599 -40.51 -32.58 96.02
N GLY A 600 -40.82 -33.29 97.11
CA GLY A 600 -42.20 -33.49 97.60
C GLY A 600 -43.08 -34.45 96.79
N THR A 601 -42.64 -34.93 95.62
CA THR A 601 -43.41 -35.83 94.75
C THR A 601 -43.29 -37.30 95.14
N ILE A 602 -44.29 -38.11 94.75
CA ILE A 602 -44.42 -39.50 95.16
C ILE A 602 -43.73 -40.48 94.20
N TYR A 603 -43.00 -41.44 94.75
CA TYR A 603 -42.35 -42.54 94.04
C TYR A 603 -42.55 -43.86 94.78
N CYS A 604 -42.23 -44.98 94.14
CA CYS A 604 -42.21 -46.28 94.80
C CYS A 604 -40.87 -46.54 95.51
N GLN A 605 -40.88 -47.43 96.52
CA GLN A 605 -39.71 -47.71 97.35
C GLN A 605 -38.40 -47.99 96.57
N PRO A 606 -38.37 -48.74 95.45
CA PRO A 606 -37.17 -48.90 94.63
C PRO A 606 -36.62 -47.59 94.04
N CYS A 607 -37.50 -46.72 93.51
CA CYS A 607 -37.13 -45.42 92.92
C CYS A 607 -36.75 -44.34 93.97
N LEU A 608 -36.81 -44.70 95.25
CA LEU A 608 -36.36 -43.90 96.39
C LEU A 608 -35.23 -44.60 97.17
N ALA A 609 -34.48 -45.51 96.53
CA ALA A 609 -33.39 -46.22 97.19
C ALA A 609 -32.25 -45.31 97.66
N LYS A 610 -32.03 -44.18 96.97
CA LYS A 610 -30.94 -43.24 97.23
C LYS A 610 -31.28 -42.24 98.34
N THR A 611 -30.24 -41.76 99.02
CA THR A 611 -30.33 -40.92 100.23
C THR A 611 -29.26 -39.84 100.20
N VAL A 612 -29.62 -38.60 100.55
CA VAL A 612 -28.72 -37.44 100.58
C VAL A 612 -28.78 -36.72 101.94
N PRO A 613 -27.74 -35.98 102.37
CA PRO A 613 -27.80 -35.17 103.58
C PRO A 613 -28.60 -33.89 103.32
N THR A 614 -29.72 -33.68 104.03
CA THR A 614 -30.55 -32.47 103.87
C THR A 614 -30.83 -31.73 105.19
N GLY A 615 -31.24 -30.48 105.05
CA GLY A 615 -31.50 -29.53 106.14
C GLY A 615 -30.24 -29.10 106.93
N PRO A 616 -30.38 -28.15 107.88
CA PRO A 616 -29.26 -27.61 108.65
C PRO A 616 -28.45 -28.69 109.39
N ASN A 617 -29.12 -29.76 109.83
CA ASN A 617 -28.54 -30.85 110.60
C ASN A 617 -28.03 -32.02 109.74
N ARG A 618 -27.82 -31.83 108.42
CA ARG A 618 -27.24 -32.81 107.47
C ARG A 618 -27.87 -34.22 107.56
N ARG A 619 -29.18 -34.32 107.83
CA ARG A 619 -29.80 -35.63 108.13
C ARG A 619 -30.01 -36.45 106.84
N PRO A 620 -29.78 -37.78 106.87
CA PRO A 620 -29.96 -38.64 105.70
C PRO A 620 -31.44 -38.74 105.31
N ALA A 621 -31.77 -38.20 104.13
CA ALA A 621 -33.13 -38.16 103.60
C ALA A 621 -33.22 -38.86 102.23
N ARG A 622 -34.19 -39.78 102.09
CA ARG A 622 -34.45 -40.50 100.85
C ARG A 622 -34.96 -39.54 99.76
N VAL A 623 -34.36 -39.60 98.58
CA VAL A 623 -34.69 -38.76 97.43
C VAL A 623 -34.71 -39.58 96.14
N CYS A 624 -35.46 -39.12 95.14
CA CYS A 624 -35.53 -39.77 93.84
C CYS A 624 -34.21 -39.59 93.06
N ASP A 625 -34.01 -40.39 92.02
CA ASP A 625 -32.78 -40.37 91.22
C ASP A 625 -32.40 -38.98 90.66
N VAL A 626 -33.39 -38.20 90.23
CA VAL A 626 -33.19 -36.83 89.71
C VAL A 626 -32.67 -35.91 90.81
N CYS A 627 -33.34 -35.91 91.97
CA CYS A 627 -32.94 -35.09 93.13
C CYS A 627 -31.56 -35.48 93.67
N HIS A 628 -31.21 -36.78 93.65
CA HIS A 628 -29.87 -37.23 94.01
C HIS A 628 -28.80 -36.63 93.10
N THR A 629 -28.99 -36.69 91.79
CA THR A 629 -28.03 -36.17 90.79
C THR A 629 -27.92 -34.64 90.83
N LEU A 630 -28.98 -33.92 91.22
CA LEU A 630 -28.94 -32.46 91.38
C LEU A 630 -28.21 -31.99 92.66
N LEU A 631 -28.39 -32.73 93.77
CA LEU A 631 -27.86 -32.39 95.10
C LEU A 631 -26.44 -32.93 95.38
N VAL A 632 -26.05 -34.05 94.78
CA VAL A 632 -24.72 -34.65 94.95
C VAL A 632 -23.80 -34.17 93.84
N GLN A 633 -22.97 -33.17 94.16
CA GLN A 633 -22.10 -32.49 93.20
C GLN A 633 -21.10 -33.43 92.48
N ASP A 634 -20.69 -34.52 93.14
CA ASP A 634 -19.75 -35.51 92.58
C ASP A 634 -20.40 -36.62 91.73
N THR A 635 -21.73 -36.64 91.57
CA THR A 635 -22.38 -37.61 90.66
C THR A 635 -22.50 -37.08 89.24
N ALA A 636 -21.93 -37.82 88.29
CA ALA A 636 -22.04 -37.53 86.86
C ALA A 636 -23.51 -37.38 86.42
N PRO A 637 -23.83 -36.43 85.51
CA PRO A 637 -25.19 -36.22 85.01
C PRO A 637 -25.82 -37.49 84.45
N TYR A 638 -27.15 -37.60 84.59
CA TYR A 638 -27.93 -38.76 84.14
C TYR A 638 -27.74 -39.08 82.64
N PHE A 639 -27.40 -38.07 81.84
CA PHE A 639 -27.18 -38.17 80.39
C PHE A 639 -25.79 -38.71 79.99
N SER A 640 -24.87 -38.92 80.92
CA SER A 640 -23.48 -39.35 80.62
C SER A 640 -23.30 -40.87 80.49
N ARG A 641 -24.33 -41.60 80.07
CA ARG A 641 -24.27 -43.07 79.83
C ARG A 641 -24.55 -43.40 78.38
N GLU A 642 -23.43 -43.45 77.65
CA GLU A 642 -23.27 -43.82 76.23
C GLU A 642 -23.78 -42.76 75.22
N PRO A 643 -22.97 -42.38 74.22
CA PRO A 643 -23.43 -41.53 73.11
C PRO A 643 -24.31 -42.33 72.15
N PRO A 644 -25.25 -41.70 71.43
CA PRO A 644 -25.93 -42.36 70.32
C PRO A 644 -24.90 -42.76 69.26
N GLN A 645 -24.98 -44.00 68.77
CA GLN A 645 -24.21 -44.38 67.58
C GLN A 645 -24.74 -43.57 66.38
N SER A 646 -23.84 -42.90 65.69
CA SER A 646 -24.14 -42.22 64.43
C SER A 646 -24.54 -43.24 63.35
N PRO A 647 -25.46 -42.89 62.45
CA PRO A 647 -25.94 -43.78 61.38
C PRO A 647 -24.87 -44.10 60.33
#